data_AF-A0A412CLP4-F1
#
_entry.id   AF-A0A412CLP4-F1
#
_cell.length_a   1.000
_cell.length_b   1.000
_cell.length_c   1.000
_cell.angle_alpha   90.00
_cell.angle_beta   90.00
_cell.angle_gamma   90.00
#
_symmetry.space_group_name_H-M   'P 1'
#
loop_
_entity.id
_entity.type
_entity.pdbx_description
1 polymer ?
#
loop_
_entity_poly.entity_id
_entity_poly.type
_entity_poly.pdbx_seq_one_letter_code
_entity_poly.pdbx_strand_id
1 'polypeptide(L)'
;MELASKYNPADVEGKWYQYWLDHKLFSSKPDGREPYTIVIPPPNVTGVLHMGHMLNNTIQDILVRRARMEGKNACWVPGTDHASIATEAKVVNKLASQGIKKTDLSRDEFLKHAWEWTDEHGGIILKQLRKLGASCDWDRTAFTMDEKRSESVIKVFVDLFDKGLIYRGVRMVNWDPKALTALSDEEVIYKEEHGKLYYLRYKVEGDPEGRYAVVATTRPETIMGDTAMCINPNDPKNEWLKGKKVIVPLVNRVIPVIEDDYVDIEFGTGCLKVTPAHDVNDYMLGEKYNLPSIDIFNDNGTLSEAAGMYIGMDRFDVRKQIEKDLEAAGLLDKTEAYTNKVGYSERTNVVIEPKLSMQWFLKMQHFADMALPPVMNDELKFYPAKYKNTYRHWMENIKDWCISRQLWWGHRIPAYFLPEGGYVVAATAEEALAKAKEKTGNAALTIEDLRQDEDCLDTWFSSWLWPISLFDGINNPGNEEINYYYPTSDLVTGPDIIFFWVARMIMAGYEYEGQMPFKNVYFTGIVRDKLGRKMSKSLGNSPDPLELIEKYGADGVRMGMMLSAPAGNDILFDDALCEQGRNFCNKIWNAFRLIKGWTNAKGTIAIPTDAHLAVQWFDQRLDAAAVEVADLFSKYRLSEALMLVYKLFWDEFSSWLLEIVKPAYGQPVNGFIYSMVLSSFERLLELLHPFMPFITEELWQQLREREPGESLMVTQLFEPVGANEQFLADFEVAKEIISNVRSIRLQKNIALKEELELQVVGTHPVEKLNPVIIKMCNLSSVTVVESKSEGAASFMIGTTEFAVPLGNKIDVEAEIARMEAELKHKEGFLQGVMKKLSNEKFVNNAPAAVLELERKKQADAESIINSLKESIAALKKS
;
A
#
# COMPACT_ATOMS: atom_id res chain seq x y z
N MET A 1 38.66 15.85 -13.82
CA MET A 1 37.48 16.73 -13.93
C MET A 1 37.05 17.13 -12.54
N GLU A 2 36.74 18.40 -12.32
CA GLU A 2 36.21 18.87 -11.03
C GLU A 2 34.78 18.33 -10.86
N LEU A 3 34.50 17.63 -9.75
CA LEU A 3 33.17 17.09 -9.48
C LEU A 3 32.15 18.23 -9.25
N ALA A 4 31.01 18.16 -9.94
CA ALA A 4 29.95 19.17 -9.89
C ALA A 4 29.52 19.49 -8.45
N SER A 5 29.19 20.75 -8.18
CA SER A 5 28.91 21.23 -6.82
C SER A 5 27.60 20.69 -6.22
N LYS A 6 26.68 20.21 -7.06
CA LYS A 6 25.40 19.61 -6.68
C LYS A 6 25.17 18.34 -7.49
N TYR A 7 24.47 17.39 -6.90
CA TYR A 7 24.02 16.18 -7.59
C TYR A 7 22.87 16.53 -8.54
N ASN A 8 22.95 16.06 -9.79
CA ASN A 8 21.88 16.18 -10.77
C ASN A 8 21.40 14.77 -11.18
N PRO A 9 20.22 14.33 -10.73
CA PRO A 9 19.69 13.00 -11.07
C PRO A 9 19.50 12.81 -12.58
N ALA A 10 19.17 13.87 -13.32
CA ALA A 10 18.90 13.80 -14.77
C ALA A 10 20.10 13.28 -15.59
N ASP A 11 21.33 13.55 -15.12
CA ASP A 11 22.57 13.12 -15.79
C ASP A 11 22.96 11.67 -15.44
N VAL A 12 22.27 11.07 -14.46
CA VAL A 12 22.69 9.83 -13.80
C VAL A 12 21.68 8.71 -14.01
N GLU A 13 20.39 8.98 -13.78
CA GLU A 13 19.36 7.94 -13.72
C GLU A 13 19.18 7.22 -15.06
N GLY A 14 19.05 7.98 -16.15
CA GLY A 14 18.90 7.41 -17.49
C GLY A 14 20.13 6.61 -17.95
N LYS A 15 21.32 7.09 -17.59
CA LYS A 15 22.61 6.45 -17.91
C LYS A 15 22.71 5.07 -17.27
N TRP A 16 22.51 4.95 -15.96
CA TRP A 16 22.62 3.67 -15.27
C TRP A 16 21.49 2.71 -15.59
N TYR A 17 20.27 3.23 -15.79
CA TYR A 17 19.19 2.36 -16.20
C TYR A 17 19.47 1.68 -17.54
N GLN A 18 20.00 2.43 -18.50
CA GLN A 18 20.42 1.86 -19.78
C GLN A 18 21.57 0.87 -19.62
N TYR A 19 22.57 1.20 -18.80
CA TYR A 19 23.70 0.30 -18.49
C TYR A 19 23.23 -1.06 -17.94
N TRP A 20 22.28 -1.07 -16.99
CA TRP A 20 21.72 -2.29 -16.42
C TRP A 20 20.95 -3.13 -17.45
N LEU A 21 20.25 -2.49 -18.39
CA LEU A 21 19.55 -3.17 -19.48
C LEU A 21 20.52 -3.78 -20.50
N ASP A 22 21.51 -3.01 -20.93
CA ASP A 22 22.50 -3.43 -21.93
C ASP A 22 23.31 -4.65 -21.46
N HIS A 23 23.61 -4.70 -20.16
CA HIS A 23 24.32 -5.82 -19.53
C HIS A 23 23.40 -6.92 -18.98
N LYS A 24 22.08 -6.85 -19.26
CA LYS A 24 21.08 -7.85 -18.85
C LYS A 24 21.08 -8.17 -17.35
N LEU A 25 21.39 -7.20 -16.50
CA LEU A 25 21.55 -7.41 -15.06
C LEU A 25 20.24 -7.68 -14.30
N PHE A 26 19.09 -7.50 -14.96
CA PHE A 26 17.78 -7.84 -14.39
C PHE A 26 17.31 -9.24 -14.79
N SER A 27 17.94 -9.87 -15.79
CA SER A 27 17.49 -11.13 -16.36
C SER A 27 17.74 -12.28 -15.39
N SER A 28 16.74 -13.14 -15.22
CA SER A 28 16.83 -14.32 -14.35
C SER A 28 16.52 -15.59 -15.16
N LYS A 29 17.38 -16.60 -15.02
CA LYS A 29 17.18 -17.96 -15.54
C LYS A 29 17.54 -18.99 -14.46
N PRO A 30 16.93 -20.18 -14.45
CA PRO A 30 17.36 -21.26 -13.57
C PRO A 30 18.86 -21.52 -13.68
N ASP A 31 19.59 -21.41 -12.57
CA ASP A 31 21.05 -21.54 -12.56
C ASP A 31 21.62 -22.22 -11.29
N GLY A 32 20.75 -22.80 -10.47
CA GLY A 32 21.14 -23.56 -9.27
C GLY A 32 21.39 -22.73 -8.00
N ARG A 33 21.43 -21.38 -8.08
CA ARG A 33 21.40 -20.52 -6.88
C ARG A 33 20.03 -20.61 -6.20
N GLU A 34 19.93 -20.19 -4.93
CA GLU A 34 18.64 -20.08 -4.25
C GLU A 34 17.74 -19.05 -4.99
N PRO A 35 16.53 -19.43 -5.44
CA PRO A 35 15.62 -18.52 -6.12
C PRO A 35 14.98 -17.53 -5.13
N TYR A 36 14.88 -16.27 -5.52
CA TYR A 36 14.09 -15.26 -4.81
C TYR A 36 13.12 -14.60 -5.80
N THR A 37 11.88 -15.06 -5.79
CA THR A 37 10.88 -14.70 -6.79
C THR A 37 9.82 -13.78 -6.21
N ILE A 38 9.54 -12.67 -6.91
CA ILE A 38 8.38 -11.81 -6.67
C ILE A 38 7.65 -11.61 -7.99
N VAL A 39 6.32 -11.57 -7.96
CA VAL A 39 5.47 -11.23 -9.11
C VAL A 39 4.75 -9.92 -8.83
N ILE A 40 4.83 -8.97 -9.77
CA ILE A 40 4.12 -7.69 -9.62
C ILE A 40 2.61 -7.96 -9.63
N PRO A 41 1.83 -7.39 -8.68
CA PRO A 41 0.39 -7.25 -8.83
C PRO A 41 0.10 -6.50 -10.12
N PRO A 42 -0.39 -7.16 -11.17
CA PRO A 42 -0.38 -6.59 -12.50
C PRO A 42 -1.29 -5.35 -12.51
N PRO A 43 -0.76 -4.13 -12.70
CA PRO A 43 -1.59 -2.94 -12.75
C PRO A 43 -2.58 -3.02 -13.91
N ASN A 44 -3.81 -2.59 -13.64
CA ASN A 44 -4.87 -2.51 -14.64
C ASN A 44 -4.49 -1.53 -15.75
N VAL A 45 -4.72 -1.89 -17.01
CA VAL A 45 -4.45 -1.06 -18.20
C VAL A 45 -5.43 0.12 -18.37
N THR A 46 -5.86 0.73 -17.26
CA THR A 46 -6.85 1.82 -17.22
C THR A 46 -6.23 3.22 -17.11
N GLY A 47 -4.89 3.31 -17.08
CA GLY A 47 -4.16 4.57 -17.09
C GLY A 47 -2.74 4.52 -16.49
N VAL A 48 -2.14 5.70 -16.35
CA VAL A 48 -0.91 6.01 -15.56
C VAL A 48 -0.93 5.46 -14.11
N LEU A 49 0.22 5.17 -13.52
CA LEU A 49 0.38 4.77 -12.11
C LEU A 49 0.12 5.95 -11.14
N HIS A 50 -0.13 5.61 -9.87
CA HIS A 50 -0.33 6.56 -8.76
C HIS A 50 0.60 6.24 -7.59
N MET A 51 0.63 7.06 -6.53
CA MET A 51 1.59 6.89 -5.42
C MET A 51 1.50 5.54 -4.69
N GLY A 52 0.31 4.95 -4.57
CA GLY A 52 0.17 3.56 -4.09
C GLY A 52 0.94 2.52 -4.92
N HIS A 53 0.96 2.65 -6.25
CA HIS A 53 1.77 1.80 -7.12
C HIS A 53 3.26 2.06 -6.94
N MET A 54 3.66 3.33 -6.76
CA MET A 54 5.06 3.68 -6.50
C MET A 54 5.57 3.02 -5.22
N LEU A 55 4.80 3.12 -4.12
CA LEU A 55 5.11 2.44 -2.86
C LEU A 55 5.29 0.94 -3.07
N ASN A 56 4.27 0.31 -3.68
CA ASN A 56 4.22 -1.12 -3.85
C ASN A 56 5.42 -1.65 -4.66
N ASN A 57 5.78 -0.97 -5.75
CA ASN A 57 6.90 -1.37 -6.59
C ASN A 57 8.27 -1.00 -5.98
N THR A 58 8.38 0.11 -5.23
CA THR A 58 9.61 0.44 -4.50
C THR A 58 9.93 -0.63 -3.45
N ILE A 59 8.93 -1.10 -2.70
CA ILE A 59 9.12 -2.18 -1.71
C ILE A 59 9.58 -3.48 -2.39
N GLN A 60 8.92 -3.88 -3.49
CA GLN A 60 9.33 -5.07 -4.25
C GLN A 60 10.76 -4.96 -4.76
N ASP A 61 11.13 -3.82 -5.36
CA ASP A 61 12.48 -3.62 -5.89
C ASP A 61 13.55 -3.60 -4.78
N ILE A 62 13.25 -3.05 -3.59
CA ILE A 62 14.13 -3.11 -2.42
C ILE A 62 14.44 -4.57 -2.05
N LEU A 63 13.40 -5.40 -1.97
CA LEU A 63 13.53 -6.82 -1.65
C LEU A 63 14.34 -7.59 -2.72
N VAL A 64 14.02 -7.35 -3.99
CA VAL A 64 14.67 -8.00 -5.15
C VAL A 64 16.15 -7.61 -5.24
N ARG A 65 16.48 -6.32 -5.11
CA ARG A 65 17.87 -5.85 -5.12
C ARG A 65 18.66 -6.44 -3.98
N ARG A 66 18.08 -6.46 -2.77
CA ARG A 66 18.73 -7.07 -1.62
C ARG A 66 18.99 -8.56 -1.85
N ALA A 67 18.00 -9.32 -2.33
CA ALA A 67 18.19 -10.74 -2.60
C ALA A 67 19.30 -11.00 -3.62
N ARG A 68 19.39 -10.16 -4.67
CA ARG A 68 20.47 -10.22 -5.66
C ARG A 68 21.84 -9.99 -5.02
N MET A 69 21.94 -9.01 -4.12
CA MET A 69 23.17 -8.71 -3.37
C MET A 69 23.46 -9.74 -2.26
N GLU A 70 22.49 -10.55 -1.84
CA GLU A 70 22.71 -11.73 -0.97
C GLU A 70 23.16 -12.97 -1.77
N GLY A 71 23.38 -12.83 -3.08
CA GLY A 71 23.82 -13.92 -3.96
C GLY A 71 22.69 -14.82 -4.45
N LYS A 72 21.42 -14.48 -4.20
CA LYS A 72 20.26 -15.24 -4.69
C LYS A 72 19.99 -14.97 -6.16
N ASN A 73 19.29 -15.90 -6.80
CA ASN A 73 18.73 -15.70 -8.13
C ASN A 73 17.43 -14.91 -8.02
N ALA A 74 17.55 -13.59 -8.03
CA ALA A 74 16.41 -12.69 -7.89
C ALA A 74 15.62 -12.58 -9.20
N CYS A 75 14.38 -13.06 -9.21
CA CYS A 75 13.45 -13.01 -10.33
C CYS A 75 12.27 -12.09 -9.97
N TRP A 76 12.12 -10.99 -10.71
CA TRP A 76 11.01 -10.07 -10.50
C TRP A 76 10.22 -9.86 -11.78
N VAL A 77 9.06 -10.48 -11.86
CA VAL A 77 8.29 -10.57 -13.11
C VAL A 77 7.27 -9.43 -13.21
N PRO A 78 7.37 -8.55 -14.23
CA PRO A 78 6.39 -7.51 -14.47
C PRO A 78 5.24 -8.01 -15.34
N GLY A 79 4.10 -7.32 -15.28
CA GLY A 79 3.01 -7.54 -16.22
C GLY A 79 1.88 -6.55 -16.02
N THR A 80 0.81 -6.70 -16.81
CA THR A 80 -0.37 -5.82 -16.77
C THR A 80 -1.66 -6.64 -16.84
N ASP A 81 -2.72 -6.10 -16.24
CA ASP A 81 -4.03 -6.74 -16.18
C ASP A 81 -5.00 -6.08 -17.15
N HIS A 82 -5.71 -6.89 -17.94
CA HIS A 82 -6.72 -6.46 -18.90
C HIS A 82 -7.90 -5.76 -18.21
N ALA A 83 -8.17 -6.07 -16.94
CA ALA A 83 -9.14 -5.38 -16.09
C ALA A 83 -10.53 -5.20 -16.73
N SER A 84 -11.00 -6.22 -17.46
CA SER A 84 -12.29 -6.37 -18.16
C SER A 84 -13.23 -5.16 -18.02
N ILE A 85 -14.07 -5.13 -16.98
CA ILE A 85 -15.10 -4.10 -16.74
C ILE A 85 -14.54 -2.67 -16.67
N ALA A 86 -13.35 -2.50 -16.08
CA ALA A 86 -12.75 -1.20 -15.86
C ALA A 86 -12.17 -0.63 -17.17
N THR A 87 -11.50 -1.48 -17.96
CA THR A 87 -10.98 -1.11 -19.28
C THR A 87 -12.11 -0.85 -20.26
N GLU A 88 -13.10 -1.74 -20.30
CA GLU A 88 -14.29 -1.58 -21.15
C GLU A 88 -15.01 -0.25 -20.84
N ALA A 89 -15.26 0.07 -19.57
CA ALA A 89 -15.85 1.35 -19.19
C ALA A 89 -15.02 2.56 -19.65
N LYS A 90 -13.68 2.48 -19.60
CA LYS A 90 -12.80 3.56 -20.09
C LYS A 90 -12.86 3.71 -21.60
N VAL A 91 -12.80 2.60 -22.35
CA VAL A 91 -12.90 2.58 -23.81
C VAL A 91 -14.25 3.12 -24.26
N VAL A 92 -15.35 2.69 -23.64
CA VAL A 92 -16.70 3.21 -23.93
C VAL A 92 -16.79 4.72 -23.68
N ASN A 93 -16.23 5.23 -22.58
CA ASN A 93 -16.21 6.67 -22.31
C ASN A 93 -15.33 7.45 -23.31
N LYS A 94 -14.20 6.89 -23.77
CA LYS A 94 -13.35 7.48 -24.82
C LYS A 94 -14.10 7.53 -26.16
N LEU A 95 -14.77 6.44 -26.55
CA LEU A 95 -15.57 6.38 -27.78
C LEU A 95 -16.74 7.36 -27.72
N ALA A 96 -17.44 7.44 -26.58
CA ALA A 96 -18.54 8.37 -26.38
C ALA A 96 -18.10 9.85 -26.49
N SER A 97 -16.91 10.21 -25.99
CA SER A 97 -16.37 11.56 -26.16
C SER A 97 -15.96 11.90 -27.61
N GLN A 98 -15.76 10.87 -28.43
CA GLN A 98 -15.56 10.96 -29.88
C GLN A 98 -16.88 10.88 -30.67
N GLY A 99 -18.02 10.75 -30.00
CA GLY A 99 -19.34 10.65 -30.62
C GLY A 99 -19.73 9.25 -31.10
N ILE A 100 -18.95 8.21 -30.76
CA ILE A 100 -19.18 6.81 -31.14
C ILE A 100 -19.87 6.09 -29.98
N LYS A 101 -21.01 5.43 -30.23
CA LYS A 101 -21.67 4.59 -29.22
C LYS A 101 -21.26 3.13 -29.40
N LYS A 102 -21.07 2.42 -28.28
CA LYS A 102 -20.75 0.98 -28.28
C LYS A 102 -21.79 0.16 -29.05
N THR A 103 -23.07 0.52 -28.95
CA THR A 103 -24.19 -0.15 -29.63
C THR A 103 -24.12 -0.09 -31.15
N ASP A 104 -23.33 0.85 -31.69
CA ASP A 104 -23.20 1.06 -33.13
C ASP A 104 -22.02 0.25 -33.70
N LEU A 105 -21.27 -0.47 -32.85
CA LEU A 105 -20.10 -1.27 -33.20
C LEU A 105 -20.43 -2.77 -33.12
N SER A 106 -19.81 -3.55 -34.00
CA SER A 106 -19.66 -4.98 -33.80
C SER A 106 -18.66 -5.27 -32.66
N ARG A 107 -18.72 -6.49 -32.11
CA ARG A 107 -17.77 -6.93 -31.08
C ARG A 107 -16.33 -6.83 -31.57
N ASP A 108 -16.05 -7.24 -32.81
CA ASP A 108 -14.71 -7.22 -33.39
C ASP A 108 -14.17 -5.81 -33.55
N GLU A 109 -15.01 -4.85 -33.95
CA GLU A 109 -14.63 -3.43 -34.02
C GLU A 109 -14.34 -2.86 -32.64
N PHE A 110 -15.16 -3.18 -31.64
CA PHE A 110 -14.92 -2.75 -30.26
C PHE A 110 -13.62 -3.35 -29.69
N LEU A 111 -13.36 -4.63 -29.94
CA LEU A 111 -12.14 -5.31 -29.48
C LEU A 111 -10.87 -4.65 -30.04
N LYS A 112 -10.88 -4.17 -31.29
CA LYS A 112 -9.75 -3.41 -31.86
C LYS A 112 -9.44 -2.16 -31.02
N HIS A 113 -10.47 -1.39 -30.66
CA HIS A 113 -10.30 -0.22 -29.81
C HIS A 113 -9.83 -0.56 -28.39
N ALA A 114 -10.27 -1.68 -27.83
CA ALA A 114 -9.83 -2.16 -26.53
C ALA A 114 -8.34 -2.58 -26.54
N TRP A 115 -7.88 -3.24 -27.60
CA TRP A 115 -6.46 -3.56 -27.80
C TRP A 115 -5.60 -2.31 -27.99
N GLU A 116 -6.03 -1.36 -28.86
CA GLU A 116 -5.33 -0.08 -29.04
C GLU A 116 -5.16 0.68 -27.71
N TRP A 117 -6.20 0.72 -26.89
CA TRP A 117 -6.15 1.32 -25.56
C TRP A 117 -5.16 0.60 -24.64
N THR A 118 -5.15 -0.73 -24.67
CA THR A 118 -4.29 -1.60 -23.85
C THR A 118 -2.81 -1.38 -24.20
N ASP A 119 -2.47 -1.35 -25.48
CA ASP A 119 -1.10 -1.14 -25.95
C ASP A 119 -0.56 0.24 -25.56
N GLU A 120 -1.38 1.29 -25.71
CA GLU A 120 -1.03 2.66 -25.35
C GLU A 120 -0.79 2.79 -23.83
N HIS A 121 -1.73 2.34 -23.00
CA HIS A 121 -1.67 2.53 -21.55
C HIS A 121 -0.73 1.56 -20.85
N GLY A 122 -0.65 0.31 -21.34
CA GLY A 122 0.33 -0.67 -20.87
C GLY A 122 1.77 -0.18 -21.07
N GLY A 123 2.07 0.41 -22.23
CA GLY A 123 3.38 1.00 -22.50
C GLY A 123 3.75 2.13 -21.54
N ILE A 124 2.79 2.99 -21.18
CA ILE A 124 3.01 4.09 -20.22
C ILE A 124 3.35 3.54 -18.82
N ILE A 125 2.60 2.54 -18.34
CA ILE A 125 2.83 1.91 -17.03
C ILE A 125 4.27 1.38 -16.93
N LEU A 126 4.70 0.61 -17.93
CA LEU A 126 6.04 0.02 -17.95
C LEU A 126 7.13 1.11 -17.99
N LYS A 127 6.90 2.19 -18.76
CA LYS A 127 7.82 3.35 -18.80
C LYS A 127 7.97 4.02 -17.43
N GLN A 128 6.89 4.12 -16.67
CA GLN A 128 6.94 4.70 -15.31
C GLN A 128 7.71 3.82 -14.34
N LEU A 129 7.50 2.50 -14.37
CA LEU A 129 8.28 1.56 -13.55
C LEU A 129 9.78 1.63 -13.87
N ARG A 130 10.13 1.71 -15.16
CA ARG A 130 11.53 1.92 -15.60
C ARG A 130 12.10 3.22 -15.06
N LYS A 131 11.35 4.33 -15.13
CA LYS A 131 11.76 5.64 -14.59
C LYS A 131 11.92 5.65 -13.07
N LEU A 132 11.14 4.85 -12.34
CA LEU A 132 11.31 4.62 -10.90
C LEU A 132 12.59 3.83 -10.56
N GLY A 133 13.24 3.21 -11.55
CA GLY A 133 14.40 2.35 -11.35
C GLY A 133 14.06 0.90 -11.01
N ALA A 134 12.88 0.42 -11.39
CA ALA A 134 12.47 -0.96 -11.17
C ALA A 134 13.42 -1.94 -11.90
N SER A 135 13.99 -2.91 -11.17
CA SER A 135 14.91 -3.94 -11.67
C SER A 135 14.20 -5.22 -12.12
N CYS A 136 13.05 -5.08 -12.79
CA CYS A 136 12.24 -6.19 -13.28
C CYS A 136 12.92 -6.95 -14.42
N ASP A 137 12.66 -8.25 -14.51
CA ASP A 137 13.00 -9.05 -15.69
C ASP A 137 12.03 -8.72 -16.82
N TRP A 138 12.37 -7.68 -17.59
CA TRP A 138 11.52 -7.17 -18.67
C TRP A 138 11.30 -8.15 -19.81
N ASP A 139 12.19 -9.12 -19.99
CA ASP A 139 12.05 -10.15 -21.02
C ASP A 139 10.87 -11.11 -20.69
N ARG A 140 10.39 -11.09 -19.44
CA ARG A 140 9.23 -11.87 -18.95
C ARG A 140 7.93 -11.07 -18.84
N THR A 141 7.88 -9.86 -19.39
CA THR A 141 6.70 -8.99 -19.28
C THR A 141 5.45 -9.71 -19.78
N ALA A 142 4.44 -9.81 -18.93
CA ALA A 142 3.22 -10.57 -19.19
C ALA A 142 1.97 -9.71 -19.33
N PHE A 143 0.97 -10.21 -20.05
CA PHE A 143 -0.36 -9.63 -20.08
C PHE A 143 -1.40 -10.72 -19.82
N THR A 144 -2.36 -10.45 -18.94
CA THR A 144 -3.38 -11.46 -18.55
C THR A 144 -4.18 -12.05 -19.73
N MET A 145 -4.32 -11.33 -20.84
CA MET A 145 -4.94 -11.84 -22.09
C MET A 145 -3.93 -12.09 -23.21
N ASP A 146 -2.64 -12.23 -22.91
CA ASP A 146 -1.69 -12.79 -23.90
C ASP A 146 -2.03 -14.25 -24.22
N GLU A 147 -1.50 -14.76 -25.33
CA GLU A 147 -1.84 -16.09 -25.87
C GLU A 147 -1.66 -17.19 -24.82
N LYS A 148 -0.46 -17.29 -24.22
CA LYS A 148 -0.14 -18.33 -23.23
C LYS A 148 -1.03 -18.29 -22.00
N ARG A 149 -1.31 -17.08 -21.47
CA ARG A 149 -2.14 -16.91 -20.27
C ARG A 149 -3.61 -17.19 -20.59
N SER A 150 -4.07 -16.84 -21.78
CA SER A 150 -5.43 -17.15 -22.25
C SER A 150 -5.64 -18.65 -22.40
N GLU A 151 -4.66 -19.38 -22.93
CA GLU A 151 -4.68 -20.86 -22.97
C GLU A 151 -4.81 -21.46 -21.57
N SER A 152 -4.03 -20.95 -20.61
CA SER A 152 -4.08 -21.39 -19.21
C SER A 152 -5.48 -21.19 -18.60
N VAL A 153 -6.10 -20.03 -18.82
CA VAL A 153 -7.45 -19.72 -18.32
C VAL A 153 -8.50 -20.65 -18.92
N ILE A 154 -8.44 -20.90 -20.22
CA ILE A 154 -9.36 -21.81 -20.91
C ILE A 154 -9.20 -23.24 -20.36
N LYS A 155 -7.97 -23.72 -20.22
CA LYS A 155 -7.67 -25.06 -19.68
C LYS A 155 -8.21 -25.23 -18.26
N VAL A 156 -8.01 -24.22 -17.40
CA VAL A 156 -8.54 -24.20 -16.03
C VAL A 156 -10.07 -24.21 -15.99
N PHE A 157 -10.73 -23.45 -16.87
CA PHE A 157 -12.19 -23.48 -16.94
C PHE A 157 -12.71 -24.88 -17.31
N VAL A 158 -12.12 -25.50 -18.34
CA VAL A 158 -12.51 -26.85 -18.78
C VAL A 158 -12.27 -27.87 -17.67
N ASP A 159 -11.11 -27.85 -17.02
CA ASP A 159 -10.76 -28.74 -15.90
C ASP A 159 -11.74 -28.62 -14.73
N LEU A 160 -12.02 -27.40 -14.27
CA LEU A 160 -12.93 -27.16 -13.15
C LEU A 160 -14.39 -27.50 -13.49
N PHE A 161 -14.78 -27.36 -14.76
CA PHE A 161 -16.07 -27.84 -15.25
C PHE A 161 -16.15 -29.36 -15.24
N ASP A 162 -15.13 -30.05 -15.75
CA ASP A 162 -15.08 -31.51 -15.78
C ASP A 162 -15.03 -32.11 -14.35
N LYS A 163 -14.46 -31.38 -13.37
CA LYS A 163 -14.52 -31.69 -11.93
C LYS A 163 -15.87 -31.42 -11.27
N GLY A 164 -16.83 -30.80 -11.97
CA GLY A 164 -18.13 -30.42 -11.42
C GLY A 164 -18.10 -29.27 -10.41
N LEU A 165 -17.01 -28.50 -10.40
CA LEU A 165 -16.82 -27.31 -9.56
C LEU A 165 -17.39 -26.05 -10.24
N ILE A 166 -17.35 -25.98 -11.57
CA ILE A 166 -18.05 -24.97 -12.36
C ILE A 166 -19.42 -25.49 -12.76
N TYR A 167 -20.45 -24.67 -12.59
CA TYR A 167 -21.81 -24.97 -13.06
C TYR A 167 -22.52 -23.71 -13.55
N ARG A 168 -23.60 -23.91 -14.30
CA ARG A 168 -24.47 -22.83 -14.79
C ARG A 168 -25.82 -22.92 -14.07
N GLY A 169 -26.31 -21.81 -13.53
CA GLY A 169 -27.56 -21.78 -12.77
C GLY A 169 -28.18 -20.39 -12.71
N VAL A 170 -29.47 -20.33 -12.36
CA VAL A 170 -30.17 -19.07 -12.09
C VAL A 170 -29.98 -18.71 -10.62
N ARG A 171 -29.43 -17.51 -10.37
CA ARG A 171 -29.34 -16.94 -9.02
C ARG A 171 -29.63 -15.45 -9.07
N MET A 172 -29.94 -14.90 -7.90
CA MET A 172 -29.95 -13.46 -7.72
C MET A 172 -28.50 -12.96 -7.78
N VAL A 173 -28.22 -12.04 -8.71
CA VAL A 173 -26.91 -11.43 -8.89
C VAL A 173 -27.00 -9.92 -8.68
N ASN A 174 -25.88 -9.33 -8.30
CA ASN A 174 -25.72 -7.88 -8.29
C ASN A 174 -25.53 -7.42 -9.74
N TRP A 175 -26.44 -6.60 -10.27
CA TRP A 175 -26.40 -6.13 -11.65
C TRP A 175 -26.01 -4.65 -11.73
N ASP A 176 -25.05 -4.31 -12.58
CA ASP A 176 -24.71 -2.93 -12.91
C ASP A 176 -25.53 -2.48 -14.13
N PRO A 177 -26.60 -1.66 -13.95
CA PRO A 177 -27.45 -1.25 -15.07
C PRO A 177 -26.77 -0.27 -16.04
N LYS A 178 -25.60 0.26 -15.70
CA LYS A 178 -24.83 1.14 -16.59
C LYS A 178 -23.81 0.37 -17.41
N ALA A 179 -23.11 -0.58 -16.79
CA ALA A 179 -22.18 -1.46 -17.49
C ALA A 179 -22.87 -2.67 -18.16
N LEU A 180 -24.14 -2.93 -17.81
CA LEU A 180 -24.95 -4.05 -18.29
C LEU A 180 -24.31 -5.41 -18.02
N THR A 181 -23.83 -5.63 -16.80
CA THR A 181 -23.17 -6.88 -16.40
C THR A 181 -23.43 -7.23 -14.94
N ALA A 182 -23.38 -8.52 -14.63
CA ALA A 182 -23.30 -9.02 -13.27
C ALA A 182 -21.99 -8.57 -12.59
N LEU A 183 -22.05 -8.40 -11.27
CA LEU A 183 -20.94 -8.09 -10.36
C LEU A 183 -20.85 -9.16 -9.28
N SER A 184 -19.63 -9.44 -8.81
CA SER A 184 -19.42 -10.23 -7.58
C SER A 184 -19.85 -9.45 -6.33
N ASP A 185 -20.12 -10.16 -5.22
CA ASP A 185 -20.47 -9.54 -3.94
C ASP A 185 -19.36 -8.59 -3.46
N GLU A 186 -18.10 -8.92 -3.72
CA GLU A 186 -16.95 -8.11 -3.33
C GLU A 186 -16.86 -6.79 -4.13
N GLU A 187 -17.41 -6.72 -5.35
CA GLU A 187 -17.44 -5.51 -6.20
C GLU A 187 -18.54 -4.50 -5.81
N VAL A 188 -19.28 -4.76 -4.71
CA VAL A 188 -20.36 -3.90 -4.22
C VAL A 188 -19.92 -3.08 -3.00
N ILE A 189 -19.95 -1.76 -3.14
CA ILE A 189 -19.72 -0.81 -2.04
C ILE A 189 -21.06 -0.36 -1.48
N TYR A 190 -21.31 -0.69 -0.22
CA TYR A 190 -22.50 -0.24 0.49
C TYR A 190 -22.32 1.16 1.09
N LYS A 191 -23.24 2.07 0.79
CA LYS A 191 -23.27 3.45 1.31
C LYS A 191 -24.56 3.73 2.06
N GLU A 192 -24.49 4.55 3.09
CA GLU A 192 -25.69 5.08 3.74
C GLU A 192 -26.34 6.14 2.84
N GLU A 193 -27.63 5.99 2.60
CA GLU A 193 -28.45 6.87 1.78
C GLU A 193 -29.69 7.28 2.57
N HIS A 194 -29.99 8.58 2.57
CA HIS A 194 -31.20 9.11 3.18
C HIS A 194 -32.34 9.05 2.16
N GLY A 195 -33.25 8.10 2.38
CA GLY A 195 -34.43 7.87 1.55
C GLY A 195 -35.73 8.05 2.32
N LYS A 196 -36.78 7.43 1.78
CA LYS A 196 -38.11 7.37 2.38
C LYS A 196 -38.53 5.92 2.58
N LEU A 197 -39.25 5.65 3.66
CA LEU A 197 -40.04 4.44 3.85
C LEU A 197 -41.50 4.78 3.52
N TYR A 198 -42.09 4.04 2.59
CA TYR A 198 -43.43 4.24 2.07
C TYR A 198 -44.37 3.21 2.70
N TYR A 199 -45.53 3.67 3.18
CA TYR A 199 -46.57 2.82 3.75
C TYR A 199 -47.72 2.72 2.76
N LEU A 200 -47.83 1.57 2.09
CA LEU A 200 -48.72 1.34 0.96
C LEU A 200 -49.94 0.51 1.35
N ARG A 201 -51.12 0.91 0.89
CA ARG A 201 -52.40 0.26 1.21
C ARG A 201 -52.76 -0.78 0.16
N TYR A 202 -52.77 -2.05 0.54
CA TYR A 202 -53.16 -3.19 -0.28
C TYR A 202 -54.59 -3.60 0.07
N LYS A 203 -55.52 -3.52 -0.88
CA LYS A 203 -56.93 -3.84 -0.62
C LYS A 203 -57.10 -5.33 -0.39
N VAL A 204 -57.81 -5.74 0.67
CA VAL A 204 -58.08 -7.16 0.93
C VAL A 204 -59.20 -7.63 0.01
N GLU A 205 -58.92 -8.67 -0.78
CA GLU A 205 -59.88 -9.21 -1.76
C GLU A 205 -61.07 -9.84 -1.04
N GLY A 206 -62.29 -9.46 -1.44
CA GLY A 206 -63.53 -10.02 -0.91
C GLY A 206 -63.83 -9.66 0.56
N ASP A 207 -63.12 -8.70 1.15
CA ASP A 207 -63.41 -8.22 2.50
C ASP A 207 -64.71 -7.38 2.52
N PRO A 208 -65.72 -7.73 3.33
CA PRO A 208 -67.03 -7.06 3.33
C PRO A 208 -66.98 -5.58 3.74
N GLU A 209 -65.97 -5.20 4.53
CA GLU A 209 -65.77 -3.84 5.03
C GLU A 209 -64.80 -3.04 4.14
N GLY A 210 -64.25 -3.67 3.10
CA GLY A 210 -63.31 -3.04 2.18
C GLY A 210 -61.98 -2.68 2.84
N ARG A 211 -61.52 -3.46 3.83
CA ARG A 211 -60.29 -3.18 4.58
C ARG A 211 -59.02 -3.25 3.71
N TYR A 212 -57.99 -2.56 4.16
CA TYR A 212 -56.66 -2.53 3.55
C TYR A 212 -55.61 -3.08 4.54
N ALA A 213 -54.68 -3.86 4.02
CA ALA A 213 -53.40 -4.16 4.69
C ALA A 213 -52.41 -3.03 4.37
N VAL A 214 -51.54 -2.67 5.31
CA VAL A 214 -50.51 -1.65 5.09
C VAL A 214 -49.15 -2.33 5.03
N VAL A 215 -48.42 -2.13 3.94
CA VAL A 215 -47.07 -2.67 3.72
C VAL A 215 -46.04 -1.55 3.76
N ALA A 216 -44.95 -1.75 4.49
CA ALA A 216 -43.82 -0.82 4.49
C ALA A 216 -42.78 -1.22 3.43
N THR A 217 -42.34 -0.28 2.59
CA THR A 217 -41.28 -0.54 1.61
C THR A 217 -40.44 0.69 1.33
N THR A 218 -39.15 0.52 1.03
CA THR A 218 -38.26 1.58 0.54
C THR A 218 -38.26 1.72 -0.98
N ARG A 219 -38.88 0.77 -1.70
CA ARG A 219 -38.88 0.66 -3.15
C ARG A 219 -40.32 0.55 -3.70
N PRO A 220 -41.11 1.63 -3.69
CA PRO A 220 -42.49 1.57 -4.19
C PRO A 220 -42.54 1.27 -5.69
N GLU A 221 -41.49 1.56 -6.45
CA GLU A 221 -41.41 1.23 -7.87
C GLU A 221 -41.38 -0.28 -8.17
N THR A 222 -41.13 -1.13 -7.16
CA THR A 222 -41.08 -2.59 -7.37
C THR A 222 -42.41 -3.31 -7.14
N ILE A 223 -43.48 -2.61 -6.74
CA ILE A 223 -44.78 -3.25 -6.47
C ILE A 223 -45.39 -3.93 -7.70
N MET A 224 -45.03 -3.49 -8.91
CA MET A 224 -45.44 -4.17 -10.16
C MET A 224 -44.89 -5.60 -10.27
N GLY A 225 -43.86 -5.94 -9.51
CA GLY A 225 -43.28 -7.27 -9.40
C GLY A 225 -43.84 -8.12 -8.25
N ASP A 226 -44.74 -7.60 -7.42
CA ASP A 226 -45.22 -8.30 -6.22
C ASP A 226 -45.99 -9.57 -6.57
N THR A 227 -45.62 -10.69 -5.96
CA THR A 227 -46.34 -11.96 -6.16
C THR A 227 -46.90 -12.56 -4.88
N ALA A 228 -46.55 -12.01 -3.71
CA ALA A 228 -47.22 -12.27 -2.44
C ALA A 228 -47.06 -11.09 -1.46
N MET A 229 -47.85 -11.10 -0.39
CA MET A 229 -47.59 -10.33 0.82
C MET A 229 -47.24 -11.31 1.93
N CYS A 230 -46.17 -11.09 2.68
CA CYS A 230 -45.76 -11.94 3.78
C CYS A 230 -46.07 -11.28 5.13
N ILE A 231 -46.61 -12.08 6.06
CA ILE A 231 -46.84 -11.68 7.46
C ILE A 231 -46.13 -12.66 8.39
N ASN A 232 -45.74 -12.21 9.57
CA ASN A 232 -45.24 -13.13 10.59
C ASN A 232 -46.41 -13.88 11.25
N PRO A 233 -46.40 -15.23 11.32
CA PRO A 233 -47.49 -16.00 11.93
C PRO A 233 -47.69 -15.71 13.42
N ASN A 234 -46.65 -15.18 14.09
CA ASN A 234 -46.65 -14.79 15.50
C ASN A 234 -46.99 -13.31 15.72
N ASP A 235 -47.30 -12.54 14.68
CA ASP A 235 -47.71 -11.13 14.83
C ASP A 235 -49.23 -11.02 15.10
N PRO A 236 -49.64 -10.70 16.35
CA PRO A 236 -51.06 -10.58 16.69
C PRO A 236 -51.75 -9.42 15.94
N LYS A 237 -51.00 -8.42 15.44
CA LYS A 237 -51.56 -7.28 14.70
C LYS A 237 -52.11 -7.69 13.34
N ASN A 238 -51.49 -8.68 12.70
CA ASN A 238 -51.75 -9.06 11.31
C ASN A 238 -52.39 -10.44 11.15
N GLU A 239 -52.74 -11.12 12.26
CA GLU A 239 -53.35 -12.45 12.25
C GLU A 239 -54.63 -12.55 11.41
N TRP A 240 -55.40 -11.46 11.33
CA TRP A 240 -56.64 -11.40 10.54
C TRP A 240 -56.42 -11.49 9.03
N LEU A 241 -55.18 -11.35 8.55
CA LEU A 241 -54.79 -11.47 7.13
C LEU A 241 -54.46 -12.92 6.72
N LYS A 242 -54.40 -13.86 7.67
CA LYS A 242 -54.09 -15.27 7.39
C LYS A 242 -55.09 -15.87 6.41
N GLY A 243 -54.57 -16.55 5.37
CA GLY A 243 -55.37 -17.16 4.30
C GLY A 243 -56.13 -16.18 3.40
N LYS A 244 -55.89 -14.87 3.52
CA LYS A 244 -56.50 -13.86 2.65
C LYS A 244 -55.69 -13.66 1.38
N LYS A 245 -56.26 -12.89 0.47
CA LYS A 245 -55.58 -12.35 -0.71
C LYS A 245 -55.69 -10.84 -0.69
N VAL A 246 -54.70 -10.18 -1.27
CA VAL A 246 -54.66 -8.72 -1.38
C VAL A 246 -54.45 -8.29 -2.82
N ILE A 247 -54.87 -7.07 -3.13
CA ILE A 247 -54.76 -6.48 -4.46
C ILE A 247 -53.58 -5.51 -4.46
N VAL A 248 -52.64 -5.74 -5.38
CA VAL A 248 -51.46 -4.90 -5.58
C VAL A 248 -51.90 -3.48 -5.99
N PRO A 249 -51.44 -2.42 -5.29
CA PRO A 249 -51.79 -1.04 -5.61
C PRO A 249 -51.45 -0.68 -7.05
N LEU A 250 -52.34 0.08 -7.72
CA LEU A 250 -52.27 0.52 -9.13
C LEU A 250 -52.34 -0.60 -10.19
N VAL A 251 -51.74 -1.76 -9.94
CA VAL A 251 -51.63 -2.90 -10.87
C VAL A 251 -52.92 -3.73 -10.91
N ASN A 252 -53.70 -3.73 -9.82
CA ASN A 252 -54.92 -4.51 -9.66
C ASN A 252 -54.73 -6.04 -9.80
N ARG A 253 -53.52 -6.54 -9.56
CA ARG A 253 -53.22 -7.97 -9.50
C ARG A 253 -53.55 -8.52 -8.12
N VAL A 254 -54.22 -9.66 -8.07
CA VAL A 254 -54.54 -10.37 -6.82
C VAL A 254 -53.38 -11.29 -6.45
N ILE A 255 -52.87 -11.16 -5.23
CA ILE A 255 -51.74 -11.95 -4.69
C ILE A 255 -52.09 -12.59 -3.34
N PRO A 256 -51.55 -13.78 -3.02
CA PRO A 256 -51.77 -14.43 -1.73
C PRO A 256 -51.07 -13.72 -0.58
N VAL A 257 -51.64 -13.86 0.62
CA VAL A 257 -50.92 -13.58 1.88
C VAL A 257 -50.29 -14.88 2.38
N ILE A 258 -48.96 -14.89 2.51
CA ILE A 258 -48.17 -16.01 3.02
C ILE A 258 -47.68 -15.72 4.43
N GLU A 259 -47.32 -16.78 5.17
CA GLU A 259 -46.86 -16.68 6.57
C GLU A 259 -45.42 -17.20 6.68
N ASP A 260 -44.50 -16.38 7.19
CA ASP A 260 -43.10 -16.76 7.41
C ASP A 260 -42.51 -16.00 8.62
N ASP A 261 -41.67 -16.67 9.42
CA ASP A 261 -41.01 -16.09 10.59
C ASP A 261 -39.85 -15.15 10.24
N TYR A 262 -39.42 -15.13 8.98
CA TYR A 262 -38.47 -14.17 8.43
C TYR A 262 -38.93 -12.71 8.57
N VAL A 263 -40.25 -12.46 8.51
CA VAL A 263 -40.79 -11.09 8.60
C VAL A 263 -40.65 -10.57 10.03
N ASP A 264 -39.99 -9.43 10.19
CA ASP A 264 -39.84 -8.77 11.50
C ASP A 264 -41.17 -8.14 11.94
N ILE A 265 -41.62 -8.51 13.14
CA ILE A 265 -42.87 -8.02 13.77
C ILE A 265 -42.75 -6.53 14.16
N GLU A 266 -41.54 -6.07 14.50
CA GLU A 266 -41.26 -4.71 14.95
C GLU A 266 -40.99 -3.75 13.79
N PHE A 267 -40.53 -4.26 12.64
CA PHE A 267 -40.21 -3.43 11.49
C PHE A 267 -41.46 -3.00 10.70
N GLY A 268 -41.60 -1.69 10.49
CA GLY A 268 -42.66 -1.11 9.67
C GLY A 268 -44.05 -1.46 10.19
N THR A 269 -44.79 -2.28 9.45
CA THR A 269 -46.16 -2.71 9.79
C THR A 269 -46.25 -4.19 10.19
N GLY A 270 -45.17 -4.96 10.12
CA GLY A 270 -45.21 -6.43 10.22
C GLY A 270 -45.76 -7.13 8.95
N CYS A 271 -46.03 -6.36 7.88
CA CYS A 271 -46.37 -6.87 6.55
C CYS A 271 -45.27 -6.49 5.55
N LEU A 272 -44.75 -7.49 4.83
CA LEU A 272 -43.71 -7.35 3.81
C LEU A 272 -44.28 -7.63 2.42
N LYS A 273 -43.97 -6.78 1.42
CA LYS A 273 -44.22 -7.12 0.01
C LYS A 273 -43.15 -8.10 -0.48
N VAL A 274 -43.56 -9.13 -1.23
CA VAL A 274 -42.64 -10.16 -1.77
C VAL A 274 -42.49 -9.97 -3.28
N THR A 275 -41.29 -9.57 -3.71
CA THR A 275 -40.87 -9.35 -5.11
C THR A 275 -39.72 -10.26 -5.53
N PRO A 276 -39.98 -11.54 -5.88
CA PRO A 276 -38.93 -12.54 -6.05
C PRO A 276 -37.84 -12.22 -7.10
N ALA A 277 -38.13 -11.38 -8.09
CA ALA A 277 -37.16 -11.01 -9.13
C ALA A 277 -36.17 -9.90 -8.72
N HIS A 278 -36.42 -9.16 -7.62
CA HIS A 278 -35.77 -7.88 -7.33
C HIS A 278 -35.19 -7.75 -5.91
N ASP A 279 -35.28 -8.79 -5.09
CA ASP A 279 -34.68 -8.87 -3.76
C ASP A 279 -34.30 -10.31 -3.42
N VAL A 280 -33.12 -10.50 -2.81
CA VAL A 280 -32.56 -11.83 -2.50
C VAL A 280 -33.45 -12.59 -1.51
N ASN A 281 -33.97 -11.92 -0.49
CA ASN A 281 -34.79 -12.57 0.53
C ASN A 281 -36.19 -12.88 -0.01
N ASP A 282 -36.75 -11.95 -0.79
CA ASP A 282 -38.02 -12.19 -1.48
C ASP A 282 -37.91 -13.36 -2.46
N TYR A 283 -36.77 -13.54 -3.11
CA TYR A 283 -36.51 -14.70 -3.96
C TYR A 283 -36.51 -16.01 -3.16
N MET A 284 -35.86 -16.04 -1.99
CA MET A 284 -35.85 -17.22 -1.11
C MET A 284 -37.27 -17.57 -0.63
N LEU A 285 -38.09 -16.57 -0.30
CA LEU A 285 -39.52 -16.77 -0.01
C LEU A 285 -40.27 -17.27 -1.26
N GLY A 286 -39.97 -16.70 -2.43
CA GLY A 286 -40.53 -17.14 -3.71
C GLY A 286 -40.29 -18.62 -3.98
N GLU A 287 -39.07 -19.09 -3.79
CA GLU A 287 -38.70 -20.50 -3.92
C GLU A 287 -39.40 -21.37 -2.85
N LYS A 288 -39.38 -20.94 -1.58
CA LYS A 288 -39.98 -21.68 -0.46
C LYS A 288 -41.49 -21.89 -0.63
N TYR A 289 -42.20 -20.88 -1.13
CA TYR A 289 -43.66 -20.89 -1.29
C TYR A 289 -44.12 -21.08 -2.75
N ASN A 290 -43.19 -21.39 -3.67
CA ASN A 290 -43.44 -21.60 -5.10
C ASN A 290 -44.22 -20.44 -5.75
N LEU A 291 -43.78 -19.21 -5.50
CA LEU A 291 -44.38 -17.99 -6.05
C LEU A 291 -43.82 -17.67 -7.44
N PRO A 292 -44.64 -17.09 -8.35
CA PRO A 292 -44.14 -16.57 -9.61
C PRO A 292 -43.09 -15.48 -9.40
N SER A 293 -42.16 -15.37 -10.35
CA SER A 293 -41.18 -14.28 -10.41
C SER A 293 -41.45 -13.40 -11.62
N ILE A 294 -41.57 -12.08 -11.41
CA ILE A 294 -41.91 -11.11 -12.45
C ILE A 294 -40.79 -10.09 -12.55
N ASP A 295 -39.96 -10.21 -13.58
CA ASP A 295 -38.88 -9.26 -13.86
C ASP A 295 -39.43 -7.99 -14.53
N ILE A 296 -39.57 -6.92 -13.73
CA ILE A 296 -40.13 -5.64 -14.17
C ILE A 296 -39.06 -4.68 -14.71
N PHE A 297 -37.77 -5.06 -14.69
CA PHE A 297 -36.69 -4.18 -15.15
C PHE A 297 -35.99 -4.74 -16.38
N ASN A 298 -35.74 -3.86 -17.34
CA ASN A 298 -34.77 -4.11 -18.40
C ASN A 298 -33.35 -4.04 -17.85
N ASP A 299 -32.38 -4.57 -18.59
CA ASP A 299 -30.97 -4.61 -18.19
C ASP A 299 -30.37 -3.23 -17.88
N ASN A 300 -30.90 -2.16 -18.47
CA ASN A 300 -30.47 -0.78 -18.19
C ASN A 300 -31.15 -0.13 -16.98
N GLY A 301 -31.96 -0.87 -16.22
CA GLY A 301 -32.69 -0.38 -15.05
C GLY A 301 -33.96 0.42 -15.36
N THR A 302 -34.40 0.44 -16.63
CA THR A 302 -35.72 0.99 -17.02
C THR A 302 -36.82 -0.06 -16.88
N LEU A 303 -38.09 0.35 -16.77
CA LEU A 303 -39.20 -0.60 -16.60
C LEU A 303 -39.48 -1.38 -17.89
N SER A 304 -39.60 -2.70 -17.77
CA SER A 304 -39.88 -3.66 -18.85
C SER A 304 -41.37 -3.70 -19.20
N GLU A 305 -41.73 -4.38 -20.28
CA GLU A 305 -43.14 -4.61 -20.64
C GLU A 305 -43.90 -5.38 -19.55
N ALA A 306 -43.22 -6.27 -18.82
CA ALA A 306 -43.82 -7.06 -17.74
C ALA A 306 -44.27 -6.21 -16.54
N ALA A 307 -43.76 -4.98 -16.40
CA ALA A 307 -44.24 -4.03 -15.41
C ALA A 307 -45.68 -3.59 -15.66
N GLY A 308 -46.15 -3.62 -16.92
CA GLY A 308 -47.46 -3.15 -17.37
C GLY A 308 -47.67 -1.62 -17.30
N MET A 309 -46.89 -0.92 -16.47
CA MET A 309 -46.94 0.53 -16.24
C MET A 309 -45.53 1.14 -16.32
N TYR A 310 -45.46 2.42 -16.66
CA TYR A 310 -44.21 3.22 -16.73
C TYR A 310 -43.13 2.63 -17.68
N ILE A 311 -43.54 1.88 -18.69
CA ILE A 311 -42.65 1.16 -19.61
C ILE A 311 -41.62 2.13 -20.23
N GLY A 312 -40.34 1.78 -20.11
CA GLY A 312 -39.22 2.56 -20.62
C GLY A 312 -38.75 3.73 -19.74
N MET A 313 -39.43 4.02 -18.62
CA MET A 313 -38.96 5.03 -17.65
C MET A 313 -37.87 4.45 -16.75
N ASP A 314 -36.93 5.29 -16.30
CA ASP A 314 -35.92 4.89 -15.31
C ASP A 314 -36.56 4.67 -13.93
N ARG A 315 -36.11 3.64 -13.21
CA ARG A 315 -36.62 3.24 -11.90
C ARG A 315 -36.65 4.35 -10.86
N PHE A 316 -35.69 5.29 -10.86
CA PHE A 316 -35.68 6.41 -9.91
C PHE A 316 -36.68 7.49 -10.28
N ASP A 317 -36.95 7.67 -11.57
CA ASP A 317 -38.01 8.56 -12.03
C ASP A 317 -39.39 7.94 -11.79
N VAL A 318 -39.53 6.62 -11.97
CA VAL A 318 -40.72 5.89 -11.56
C VAL A 318 -40.94 6.01 -10.06
N ARG A 319 -39.91 5.89 -9.22
CA ARG A 319 -40.05 6.07 -7.76
C ARG A 319 -40.67 7.42 -7.38
N LYS A 320 -40.30 8.51 -8.09
CA LYS A 320 -40.88 9.85 -7.86
C LYS A 320 -42.30 9.96 -8.40
N GLN A 321 -42.58 9.32 -9.54
CA GLN A 321 -43.87 9.40 -10.20
C GLN A 321 -44.92 8.54 -9.49
N ILE A 322 -44.58 7.30 -9.15
CA ILE A 322 -45.46 6.35 -8.47
C ILE A 322 -45.86 6.84 -7.08
N GLU A 323 -45.01 7.59 -6.38
CA GLU A 323 -45.39 8.26 -5.11
C GLU A 323 -46.62 9.15 -5.30
N LYS A 324 -46.61 10.00 -6.33
CA LYS A 324 -47.73 10.91 -6.64
C LYS A 324 -48.98 10.15 -7.09
N ASP A 325 -48.79 9.09 -7.89
CA ASP A 325 -49.91 8.31 -8.42
C ASP A 325 -50.58 7.48 -7.31
N LEU A 326 -49.80 6.96 -6.36
CA LEU A 326 -50.31 6.29 -5.15
C LEU A 326 -51.04 7.27 -4.21
N GLU A 327 -50.52 8.49 -4.04
CA GLU A 327 -51.18 9.54 -3.25
C GLU A 327 -52.50 9.97 -3.90
N ALA A 328 -52.51 10.21 -5.21
CA ALA A 328 -53.72 10.58 -5.96
C ALA A 328 -54.79 9.48 -5.94
N ALA A 329 -54.37 8.21 -5.89
CA ALA A 329 -55.26 7.06 -5.75
C ALA A 329 -55.72 6.81 -4.30
N GLY A 330 -55.20 7.54 -3.30
CA GLY A 330 -55.47 7.32 -1.88
C GLY A 330 -54.91 6.00 -1.34
N LEU A 331 -53.90 5.44 -2.02
CA LEU A 331 -53.25 4.17 -1.70
C LEU A 331 -51.91 4.34 -0.97
N LEU A 332 -51.44 5.57 -0.80
CA LEU A 332 -50.32 5.92 0.08
C LEU A 332 -50.85 6.33 1.45
N ASP A 333 -50.49 5.60 2.51
CA ASP A 333 -50.91 5.90 3.88
C ASP A 333 -50.08 7.04 4.49
N LYS A 334 -48.76 6.89 4.44
CA LYS A 334 -47.78 7.90 4.86
C LYS A 334 -46.40 7.60 4.28
N THR A 335 -45.49 8.57 4.40
CA THR A 335 -44.06 8.40 4.13
C THR A 335 -43.25 8.87 5.33
N GLU A 336 -42.17 8.17 5.65
CA GLU A 336 -41.26 8.53 6.75
C GLU A 336 -39.83 8.63 6.22
N ALA A 337 -39.01 9.51 6.82
CA ALA A 337 -37.59 9.56 6.50
C ALA A 337 -36.91 8.28 6.99
N TYR A 338 -36.12 7.65 6.13
CA TYR A 338 -35.46 6.38 6.45
C TYR A 338 -34.07 6.34 5.86
N THR A 339 -33.07 6.05 6.70
CA THR A 339 -31.70 5.83 6.25
C THR A 339 -31.53 4.36 5.90
N ASN A 340 -31.17 4.07 4.65
CA ASN A 340 -30.92 2.71 4.19
C ASN A 340 -29.46 2.54 3.76
N LYS A 341 -28.99 1.30 3.72
CA LYS A 341 -27.68 0.95 3.18
C LYS A 341 -27.83 0.43 1.76
N VAL A 342 -27.40 1.21 0.77
CA VAL A 342 -27.60 0.92 -0.66
C VAL A 342 -26.29 0.47 -1.29
N GLY A 343 -26.34 -0.61 -2.07
CA GLY A 343 -25.19 -1.12 -2.82
C GLY A 343 -24.90 -0.28 -4.06
N TYR A 344 -23.63 0.04 -4.27
CA TYR A 344 -23.12 0.73 -5.44
C TYR A 344 -22.04 -0.11 -6.12
N SER A 345 -22.00 -0.08 -7.45
CA SER A 345 -20.90 -0.64 -8.24
C SER A 345 -19.60 0.06 -7.88
N GLU A 346 -18.56 -0.69 -7.48
CA GLU A 346 -17.22 -0.17 -7.18
C GLU A 346 -16.65 0.64 -8.37
N ARG A 347 -17.01 0.27 -9.60
CA ARG A 347 -16.40 0.77 -10.83
C ARG A 347 -17.19 1.91 -11.46
N THR A 348 -18.49 1.76 -11.64
CA THR A 348 -19.32 2.77 -12.31
C THR A 348 -19.99 3.73 -11.34
N ASN A 349 -19.97 3.41 -10.04
CA ASN A 349 -20.57 4.19 -8.96
C ASN A 349 -22.08 4.42 -9.13
N VAL A 350 -22.78 3.52 -9.83
CA VAL A 350 -24.25 3.50 -9.91
C VAL A 350 -24.81 2.56 -8.85
N VAL A 351 -26.06 2.80 -8.44
CA VAL A 351 -26.80 1.86 -7.58
C VAL A 351 -27.03 0.56 -8.35
N ILE A 352 -26.66 -0.56 -7.74
CA ILE A 352 -26.86 -1.89 -8.33
C ILE A 352 -28.32 -2.33 -8.24
N GLU A 353 -28.71 -3.26 -9.10
CA GLU A 353 -30.00 -3.95 -9.02
C GLU A 353 -29.82 -5.42 -8.70
N PRO A 354 -30.52 -5.99 -7.72
CA PRO A 354 -30.67 -7.44 -7.62
C PRO A 354 -31.46 -7.94 -8.83
N LYS A 355 -30.89 -8.87 -9.60
CA LYS A 355 -31.53 -9.44 -10.79
C LYS A 355 -31.39 -10.96 -10.80
N LEU A 356 -32.47 -11.67 -11.12
CA LEU A 356 -32.38 -13.10 -11.44
C LEU A 356 -31.73 -13.28 -12.82
N SER A 357 -30.59 -13.93 -12.84
CA SER A 357 -29.85 -14.18 -14.07
C SER A 357 -29.28 -15.59 -14.10
N MET A 358 -29.34 -16.22 -15.28
CA MET A 358 -28.58 -17.42 -15.58
C MET A 358 -27.11 -17.02 -15.74
N GLN A 359 -26.23 -17.56 -14.89
CA GLN A 359 -24.80 -17.23 -14.86
C GLN A 359 -23.96 -18.47 -14.59
N TRP A 360 -22.65 -18.36 -14.80
CA TRP A 360 -21.66 -19.37 -14.45
C TRP A 360 -21.09 -19.10 -13.06
N PHE A 361 -21.00 -20.16 -12.25
CA PHE A 361 -20.54 -20.08 -10.87
C PHE A 361 -19.45 -21.11 -10.60
N LEU A 362 -18.47 -20.73 -9.79
CA LEU A 362 -17.47 -21.62 -9.22
C LEU A 362 -17.82 -21.94 -7.77
N LYS A 363 -17.88 -23.23 -7.42
CA LYS A 363 -18.08 -23.70 -6.04
C LYS A 363 -16.88 -23.33 -5.18
N MET A 364 -17.09 -22.44 -4.21
CA MET A 364 -15.97 -21.88 -3.45
C MET A 364 -15.61 -22.66 -2.18
N GLN A 365 -16.52 -23.45 -1.61
CA GLN A 365 -16.27 -24.18 -0.36
C GLN A 365 -15.05 -25.13 -0.47
N HIS A 366 -14.96 -25.88 -1.57
CA HIS A 366 -13.82 -26.75 -1.89
C HIS A 366 -12.47 -26.02 -1.75
N PHE A 367 -12.40 -24.81 -2.31
CA PHE A 367 -11.19 -23.98 -2.27
C PHE A 367 -10.95 -23.32 -0.91
N ALA A 368 -12.02 -22.97 -0.20
CA ALA A 368 -11.89 -22.38 1.12
C ALA A 368 -11.30 -23.37 2.13
N ASP A 369 -11.74 -24.63 2.08
CA ASP A 369 -11.29 -25.70 2.96
C ASP A 369 -9.79 -25.97 2.81
N MET A 370 -9.24 -25.86 1.58
CA MET A 370 -7.79 -26.03 1.34
C MET A 370 -6.95 -24.80 1.67
N ALA A 371 -7.46 -23.59 1.40
CA ALA A 371 -6.67 -22.37 1.48
C ALA A 371 -6.70 -21.70 2.87
N LEU A 372 -7.65 -22.05 3.73
CA LEU A 372 -7.75 -21.49 5.07
C LEU A 372 -6.65 -22.00 6.03
N PRO A 373 -6.41 -23.32 6.18
CA PRO A 373 -5.47 -23.85 7.18
C PRO A 373 -4.03 -23.35 7.03
N PRO A 374 -3.41 -23.29 5.83
CA PRO A 374 -2.02 -22.87 5.68
C PRO A 374 -1.74 -21.45 6.18
N VAL A 375 -2.70 -20.54 6.00
CA VAL A 375 -2.61 -19.17 6.52
C VAL A 375 -2.78 -19.18 8.05
N MET A 376 -3.75 -19.92 8.58
CA MET A 376 -3.98 -19.96 10.02
C MET A 376 -2.81 -20.58 10.78
N ASN A 377 -2.15 -21.59 10.19
CA ASN A 377 -1.02 -22.33 10.77
C ASN A 377 0.36 -21.66 10.58
N ASP A 378 0.42 -20.48 9.94
CA ASP A 378 1.68 -19.77 9.64
C ASP A 378 2.63 -20.52 8.69
N GLU A 379 2.12 -21.47 7.90
CA GLU A 379 2.83 -22.05 6.75
C GLU A 379 3.01 -20.98 5.66
N LEU A 380 1.96 -20.18 5.44
CA LEU A 380 1.95 -18.96 4.65
C LEU A 380 1.73 -17.76 5.58
N LYS A 381 2.68 -16.81 5.60
CA LYS A 381 2.69 -15.74 6.60
C LYS A 381 2.17 -14.41 6.07
N PHE A 382 1.31 -13.74 6.84
CA PHE A 382 0.83 -12.39 6.55
C PHE A 382 1.54 -11.33 7.39
N TYR A 383 2.01 -10.28 6.75
CA TYR A 383 2.62 -9.12 7.37
C TYR A 383 1.80 -7.87 7.07
N PRO A 384 1.19 -7.22 8.08
CA PRO A 384 1.06 -7.64 9.48
C PRO A 384 0.04 -8.78 9.69
N ALA A 385 0.22 -9.55 10.77
CA ALA A 385 -0.62 -10.70 11.11
C ALA A 385 -2.10 -10.37 11.36
N LYS A 386 -2.46 -9.10 11.63
CA LYS A 386 -3.85 -8.65 11.85
C LYS A 386 -4.80 -9.03 10.70
N TYR A 387 -4.29 -9.10 9.47
CA TYR A 387 -5.10 -9.45 8.29
C TYR A 387 -5.56 -10.91 8.28
N LYS A 388 -4.96 -11.80 9.10
CA LYS A 388 -5.45 -13.17 9.30
C LYS A 388 -6.91 -13.21 9.74
N ASN A 389 -7.32 -12.30 10.62
CA ASN A 389 -8.71 -12.24 11.08
C ASN A 389 -9.69 -11.91 9.97
N THR A 390 -9.31 -10.94 9.12
CA THR A 390 -10.11 -10.50 7.97
C THR A 390 -10.22 -11.62 6.93
N TYR A 391 -9.11 -12.29 6.65
CA TYR A 391 -9.06 -13.45 5.77
C TYR A 391 -9.92 -14.61 6.28
N ARG A 392 -9.76 -15.02 7.54
CA ARG A 392 -10.54 -16.12 8.14
C ARG A 392 -12.03 -15.86 8.04
N HIS A 393 -12.47 -14.67 8.45
CA HIS A 393 -13.89 -14.33 8.44
C HIS A 393 -14.50 -14.44 7.03
N TRP A 394 -13.76 -14.02 6.00
CA TRP A 394 -14.22 -14.17 4.61
C TRP A 394 -14.24 -15.63 4.16
N MET A 395 -13.21 -16.40 4.47
CA MET A 395 -13.12 -17.82 4.09
C MET A 395 -14.22 -18.69 4.75
N GLU A 396 -14.57 -18.40 6.01
CA GLU A 396 -15.62 -19.11 6.75
C GLU A 396 -17.05 -18.79 6.25
N ASN A 397 -17.23 -17.67 5.55
CA ASN A 397 -18.54 -17.19 5.06
C ASN A 397 -18.59 -17.07 3.53
N ILE A 398 -17.72 -17.81 2.84
CA ILE A 398 -17.57 -17.70 1.38
C ILE A 398 -18.82 -18.18 0.66
N LYS A 399 -19.16 -17.53 -0.46
CA LYS A 399 -20.24 -17.96 -1.36
C LYS A 399 -19.65 -18.38 -2.70
N ASP A 400 -20.42 -19.15 -3.47
CA ASP A 400 -20.01 -19.49 -4.84
C ASP A 400 -19.80 -18.22 -5.66
N TRP A 401 -18.68 -18.21 -6.39
CA TRP A 401 -18.23 -17.05 -7.12
C TRP A 401 -18.91 -16.99 -8.50
N CYS A 402 -19.61 -15.91 -8.79
CA CYS A 402 -20.10 -15.61 -10.15
C CYS A 402 -18.92 -15.28 -11.06
N ILE A 403 -18.59 -16.17 -11.99
CA ILE A 403 -17.40 -16.07 -12.87
C ILE A 403 -17.72 -15.53 -14.26
N SER A 404 -18.98 -15.45 -14.68
CA SER A 404 -19.37 -14.86 -15.96
C SER A 404 -19.65 -13.37 -15.88
N ARG A 405 -19.43 -12.66 -16.99
CA ARG A 405 -19.64 -11.22 -17.19
C ARG A 405 -20.16 -10.96 -18.60
N GLN A 406 -21.13 -10.06 -18.74
CA GLN A 406 -21.79 -9.72 -20.02
C GLN A 406 -21.02 -8.60 -20.73
N LEU A 407 -19.70 -8.76 -20.80
CA LEU A 407 -18.75 -7.79 -21.35
C LEU A 407 -18.21 -8.27 -22.70
N TRP A 408 -17.67 -7.35 -23.50
CA TRP A 408 -17.03 -7.72 -24.76
C TRP A 408 -15.52 -7.94 -24.58
N TRP A 409 -14.91 -7.24 -23.61
CA TRP A 409 -13.50 -7.35 -23.25
C TRP A 409 -13.26 -8.34 -22.10
N GLY A 410 -12.44 -9.37 -22.33
CA GLY A 410 -12.11 -10.42 -21.36
C GLY A 410 -11.98 -11.80 -22.03
N HIS A 411 -11.56 -12.82 -21.28
CA HIS A 411 -11.49 -14.19 -21.79
C HIS A 411 -12.89 -14.74 -22.06
N ARG A 412 -13.21 -15.08 -23.30
CA ARG A 412 -14.53 -15.62 -23.66
C ARG A 412 -14.72 -17.01 -23.05
N ILE A 413 -15.90 -17.28 -22.50
CA ILE A 413 -16.20 -18.57 -21.86
C ILE A 413 -16.11 -19.70 -22.89
N PRO A 414 -15.38 -20.80 -22.62
CA PRO A 414 -15.21 -21.91 -23.55
C PRO A 414 -16.39 -22.90 -23.50
N ALA A 415 -17.62 -22.37 -23.50
CA ALA A 415 -18.87 -23.14 -23.55
C ALA A 415 -19.59 -22.89 -24.89
N TYR A 416 -20.20 -23.93 -25.45
CA TYR A 416 -20.82 -23.91 -26.77
C TYR A 416 -22.24 -24.44 -26.68
N PHE A 417 -23.21 -23.59 -27.05
CA PHE A 417 -24.63 -23.92 -27.05
C PHE A 417 -25.01 -24.73 -28.29
N LEU A 418 -25.89 -25.71 -28.07
CA LEU A 418 -26.39 -26.63 -29.10
C LEU A 418 -27.74 -26.14 -29.66
N PRO A 419 -28.07 -26.42 -30.93
CA PRO A 419 -29.36 -26.05 -31.54
C PRO A 419 -30.57 -26.62 -30.80
N GLU A 420 -30.50 -27.86 -30.33
CA GLU A 420 -31.58 -28.53 -29.57
C GLU A 420 -31.66 -28.11 -28.09
N GLY A 421 -30.79 -27.22 -27.63
CA GLY A 421 -30.69 -26.76 -26.25
C GLY A 421 -29.62 -27.49 -25.43
N GLY A 422 -29.16 -26.84 -24.36
CA GLY A 422 -28.01 -27.28 -23.58
C GLY A 422 -26.68 -26.80 -24.16
N TYR A 423 -25.56 -27.27 -23.59
CA TYR A 423 -24.22 -26.84 -23.95
C TYR A 423 -23.17 -27.93 -23.74
N VAL A 424 -22.00 -27.76 -24.36
CA VAL A 424 -20.75 -28.49 -24.09
C VAL A 424 -19.63 -27.50 -23.75
N VAL A 425 -18.61 -27.94 -23.03
CA VAL A 425 -17.45 -27.13 -22.65
C VAL A 425 -16.19 -27.76 -23.23
N ALA A 426 -15.40 -26.98 -23.96
CA ALA A 426 -14.21 -27.44 -24.66
C ALA A 426 -13.25 -26.28 -24.97
N ALA A 427 -11.95 -26.56 -25.06
CA ALA A 427 -10.97 -25.50 -25.28
C ALA A 427 -11.04 -24.91 -26.70
N THR A 428 -11.40 -25.73 -27.69
CA THR A 428 -11.51 -25.35 -29.10
C THR A 428 -12.89 -25.67 -29.67
N ALA A 429 -13.23 -25.04 -30.79
CA ALA A 429 -14.49 -25.27 -31.49
C ALA A 429 -14.57 -26.70 -32.06
N GLU A 430 -13.43 -27.27 -32.48
CA GLU A 430 -13.31 -28.62 -32.99
C GLU A 430 -13.58 -29.66 -31.89
N GLU A 431 -13.00 -29.46 -30.70
CA GLU A 431 -13.28 -30.30 -29.53
C GLU A 431 -14.75 -30.16 -29.08
N ALA A 432 -15.29 -28.94 -29.12
CA ALA A 432 -16.70 -28.70 -28.82
C ALA A 432 -17.60 -29.48 -29.77
N LEU A 433 -17.30 -29.49 -31.07
CA LEU A 433 -18.05 -30.26 -32.06
C LEU A 433 -17.99 -31.76 -31.80
N ALA A 434 -16.82 -32.31 -31.46
CA ALA A 434 -16.69 -33.72 -31.10
C ALA A 434 -17.58 -34.07 -29.89
N LYS A 435 -17.49 -33.28 -28.80
CA LYS A 435 -18.32 -33.47 -27.60
C LYS A 435 -19.82 -33.29 -27.89
N ALA A 436 -20.18 -32.34 -28.77
CA ALA A 436 -21.57 -32.10 -29.16
C ALA A 436 -22.15 -33.30 -29.92
N LYS A 437 -21.41 -33.86 -30.88
CA LYS A 437 -21.82 -35.06 -31.63
C LYS A 437 -22.01 -36.27 -30.73
N GLU A 438 -21.10 -36.46 -29.78
CA GLU A 438 -21.20 -37.53 -28.79
C GLU A 438 -22.42 -37.36 -27.88
N LYS A 439 -22.63 -36.16 -27.33
CA LYS A 439 -23.72 -35.85 -26.40
C LYS A 439 -25.11 -35.99 -27.04
N THR A 440 -25.23 -35.64 -28.32
CA THR A 440 -26.51 -35.58 -29.04
C THR A 440 -26.79 -36.82 -29.89
N GLY A 441 -25.74 -37.58 -30.24
CA GLY A 441 -25.81 -38.65 -31.23
C GLY A 441 -25.97 -38.16 -32.68
N ASN A 442 -25.93 -36.84 -32.92
CA ASN A 442 -26.15 -36.24 -34.24
C ASN A 442 -24.82 -36.01 -34.97
N ALA A 443 -24.43 -36.95 -35.83
CA ALA A 443 -23.20 -36.84 -36.61
C ALA A 443 -23.19 -35.69 -37.65
N ALA A 444 -24.35 -35.13 -37.98
CA ALA A 444 -24.51 -34.09 -39.00
C ALA A 444 -24.18 -32.67 -38.51
N LEU A 445 -24.02 -32.47 -37.19
CA LEU A 445 -23.64 -31.17 -36.63
C LEU A 445 -22.34 -30.66 -37.28
N THR A 446 -22.29 -29.36 -37.56
CA THR A 446 -21.08 -28.64 -37.97
C THR A 446 -20.69 -27.59 -36.92
N ILE A 447 -19.54 -26.94 -37.10
CA ILE A 447 -19.07 -25.91 -36.16
C ILE A 447 -20.02 -24.71 -36.16
N GLU A 448 -20.60 -24.37 -37.31
CA GLU A 448 -21.52 -23.26 -37.50
C GLU A 448 -22.86 -23.45 -36.77
N ASP A 449 -23.23 -24.70 -36.47
CA ASP A 449 -24.39 -25.03 -35.65
C ASP A 449 -24.16 -24.72 -34.16
N LEU A 450 -22.89 -24.58 -33.75
CA LEU A 450 -22.52 -24.30 -32.37
C LEU A 450 -22.36 -22.81 -32.14
N ARG A 451 -23.00 -22.29 -31.09
CA ARG A 451 -22.83 -20.91 -30.67
C ARG A 451 -22.02 -20.85 -29.39
N GLN A 452 -20.77 -20.39 -29.45
CA GLN A 452 -19.96 -20.15 -28.26
C GLN A 452 -20.63 -19.07 -27.38
N ASP A 453 -20.60 -19.28 -26.06
CA ASP A 453 -21.09 -18.33 -25.07
C ASP A 453 -20.46 -16.95 -25.29
N GLU A 454 -21.30 -15.92 -25.28
CA GLU A 454 -20.87 -14.54 -25.56
C GLU A 454 -20.30 -13.88 -24.31
N ASP A 455 -20.57 -14.45 -23.13
CA ASP A 455 -20.03 -13.98 -21.87
C ASP A 455 -18.50 -14.12 -21.82
N CYS A 456 -17.89 -13.19 -21.09
CA CYS A 456 -16.49 -13.24 -20.69
C CYS A 456 -16.36 -13.71 -19.24
N LEU A 457 -15.18 -14.20 -18.91
CA LEU A 457 -14.81 -14.51 -17.53
C LEU A 457 -14.48 -13.23 -16.75
N ASP A 458 -14.77 -13.27 -15.47
CA ASP A 458 -14.31 -12.30 -14.49
C ASP A 458 -12.78 -12.14 -14.58
N THR A 459 -12.27 -10.91 -14.56
CA THR A 459 -10.83 -10.64 -14.56
C THR A 459 -10.10 -11.39 -13.46
N TRP A 460 -10.70 -11.51 -12.27
CA TRP A 460 -10.09 -12.23 -11.17
C TRP A 460 -9.90 -13.73 -11.45
N PHE A 461 -10.64 -14.30 -12.41
CA PHE A 461 -10.50 -15.69 -12.88
C PHE A 461 -9.28 -15.89 -13.77
N SER A 462 -8.73 -14.84 -14.38
CA SER A 462 -7.38 -14.92 -14.94
C SER A 462 -6.32 -14.60 -13.90
N SER A 463 -6.54 -13.57 -13.08
CA SER A 463 -5.48 -13.01 -12.23
C SER A 463 -5.15 -13.92 -11.04
N TRP A 464 -6.04 -14.82 -10.62
CA TRP A 464 -5.72 -15.84 -9.61
C TRP A 464 -4.69 -16.89 -10.06
N LEU A 465 -4.45 -17.05 -11.37
CA LEU A 465 -3.44 -17.98 -11.91
C LEU A 465 -2.06 -17.34 -12.04
N TRP A 466 -1.89 -16.08 -11.65
CA TRP A 466 -0.71 -15.27 -11.96
C TRP A 466 0.63 -15.94 -11.61
N PRO A 467 0.90 -16.39 -10.37
CA PRO A 467 2.19 -16.97 -10.01
C PRO A 467 2.50 -18.29 -10.73
N ILE A 468 1.50 -18.98 -11.28
CA ILE A 468 1.67 -20.25 -12.01
C ILE A 468 1.82 -19.99 -13.51
N SER A 469 0.90 -19.20 -14.07
CA SER A 469 0.86 -18.88 -15.51
C SER A 469 2.04 -18.05 -15.99
N LEU A 470 2.67 -17.25 -15.12
CA LEU A 470 3.91 -16.52 -15.45
C LEU A 470 5.09 -17.44 -15.79
N PHE A 471 5.11 -18.64 -15.21
CA PHE A 471 6.12 -19.68 -15.46
C PHE A 471 5.52 -20.88 -16.22
N ASP A 472 4.41 -20.65 -16.92
CA ASP A 472 3.75 -21.62 -17.81
C ASP A 472 3.36 -22.95 -17.14
N GLY A 473 3.15 -22.95 -15.82
CA GLY A 473 2.88 -24.17 -15.03
C GLY A 473 1.53 -24.81 -15.35
N ILE A 474 0.53 -24.06 -15.81
CA ILE A 474 -0.78 -24.62 -16.18
C ILE A 474 -0.71 -25.34 -17.53
N ASN A 475 -0.10 -24.72 -18.54
CA ASN A 475 0.01 -25.34 -19.87
C ASN A 475 1.02 -26.48 -19.86
N ASN A 476 2.16 -26.28 -19.18
CA ASN A 476 3.27 -27.22 -19.07
C ASN A 476 3.62 -27.51 -17.58
N PRO A 477 2.80 -28.32 -16.87
CA PRO A 477 3.04 -28.66 -15.48
C PRO A 477 4.40 -29.34 -15.26
N GLY A 478 5.10 -28.96 -14.20
CA GLY A 478 6.40 -29.53 -13.83
C GLY A 478 7.56 -29.14 -14.75
N ASN A 479 7.44 -28.07 -15.54
CA ASN A 479 8.54 -27.54 -16.34
C ASN A 479 9.69 -26.97 -15.45
N GLU A 480 10.85 -26.69 -16.07
CA GLU A 480 12.04 -26.24 -15.33
C GLU A 480 11.81 -24.92 -14.57
N GLU A 481 11.11 -23.95 -15.16
CA GLU A 481 10.91 -22.65 -14.55
C GLU A 481 9.92 -22.70 -13.39
N ILE A 482 8.78 -23.41 -13.54
CA ILE A 482 7.82 -23.55 -12.44
C ILE A 482 8.47 -24.28 -11.26
N ASN A 483 9.23 -25.36 -11.50
CA ASN A 483 9.94 -26.07 -10.42
C ASN A 483 11.00 -25.24 -9.71
N TYR A 484 11.56 -24.23 -10.39
CA TYR A 484 12.62 -23.39 -9.85
C TYR A 484 12.08 -22.13 -9.15
N TYR A 485 11.11 -21.43 -9.74
CA TYR A 485 10.63 -20.14 -9.24
C TYR A 485 9.38 -20.21 -8.38
N TYR A 486 8.66 -21.34 -8.38
CA TYR A 486 7.47 -21.59 -7.56
C TYR A 486 7.80 -22.58 -6.43
N PRO A 487 7.32 -22.35 -5.18
CA PRO A 487 6.53 -21.20 -4.74
C PRO A 487 7.34 -19.91 -4.72
N THR A 488 6.68 -18.78 -4.99
CA THR A 488 7.34 -17.47 -4.93
C THR A 488 7.74 -17.10 -3.49
N SER A 489 8.72 -16.22 -3.32
CA SER A 489 9.24 -15.88 -1.99
C SER A 489 8.29 -14.94 -1.24
N ASP A 490 7.88 -13.86 -1.92
CA ASP A 490 7.10 -12.78 -1.34
C ASP A 490 6.05 -12.27 -2.31
N LEU A 491 4.86 -11.96 -1.78
CA LEU A 491 3.83 -11.20 -2.46
C LEU A 491 3.64 -9.85 -1.76
N VAL A 492 3.89 -8.74 -2.46
CA VAL A 492 3.72 -7.39 -1.91
C VAL A 492 2.47 -6.77 -2.53
N THR A 493 1.45 -6.44 -1.74
CA THR A 493 0.19 -5.88 -2.28
C THR A 493 -0.56 -4.99 -1.30
N GLY A 494 -1.64 -4.35 -1.74
CA GLY A 494 -2.57 -3.61 -0.89
C GLY A 494 -3.58 -4.54 -0.21
N PRO A 495 -4.08 -4.19 1.00
CA PRO A 495 -5.08 -4.99 1.71
C PRO A 495 -6.46 -4.96 1.02
N ASP A 496 -6.69 -4.03 0.10
CA ASP A 496 -7.94 -3.90 -0.66
C ASP A 496 -8.19 -5.05 -1.64
N ILE A 497 -7.17 -5.82 -2.01
CA ILE A 497 -7.31 -6.98 -2.91
C ILE A 497 -7.03 -8.33 -2.23
N ILE A 498 -7.11 -8.39 -0.90
CA ILE A 498 -6.91 -9.64 -0.15
C ILE A 498 -7.88 -10.74 -0.59
N PHE A 499 -9.16 -10.43 -0.76
CA PHE A 499 -10.19 -11.39 -1.16
C PHE A 499 -10.19 -11.64 -2.66
N PHE A 500 -10.03 -10.57 -3.44
CA PHE A 500 -10.06 -10.61 -4.89
C PHE A 500 -8.89 -11.36 -5.51
N TRP A 501 -7.72 -11.32 -4.87
CA TRP A 501 -6.49 -11.77 -5.51
C TRP A 501 -5.66 -12.67 -4.62
N VAL A 502 -5.26 -12.22 -3.42
CA VAL A 502 -4.40 -13.01 -2.53
C VAL A 502 -5.05 -14.35 -2.19
N ALA A 503 -6.29 -14.34 -1.71
CA ALA A 503 -7.02 -15.55 -1.37
C ALA A 503 -7.19 -16.47 -2.57
N ARG A 504 -7.58 -15.91 -3.74
CA ARG A 504 -7.77 -16.70 -4.96
C ARG A 504 -6.46 -17.34 -5.45
N MET A 505 -5.33 -16.65 -5.37
CA MET A 505 -4.04 -17.24 -5.71
C MET A 505 -3.66 -18.39 -4.78
N ILE A 506 -3.98 -18.27 -3.48
CA ILE A 506 -3.75 -19.37 -2.52
C ILE A 506 -4.58 -20.58 -2.93
N MET A 507 -5.86 -20.38 -3.25
CA MET A 507 -6.75 -21.44 -3.75
C MET A 507 -6.18 -22.11 -5.01
N ALA A 508 -5.78 -21.33 -6.01
CA ALA A 508 -5.22 -21.85 -7.26
C ALA A 508 -3.90 -22.59 -7.05
N GLY A 509 -3.02 -22.09 -6.16
CA GLY A 509 -1.76 -22.74 -5.83
C GLY A 509 -1.95 -24.13 -5.24
N TYR A 510 -2.89 -24.29 -4.30
CA TYR A 510 -3.19 -25.61 -3.73
C TYR A 510 -3.93 -26.53 -4.70
N GLU A 511 -4.82 -26.01 -5.55
CA GLU A 511 -5.53 -26.82 -6.54
C GLU A 511 -4.59 -27.39 -7.62
N TYR A 512 -3.66 -26.58 -8.14
CA TYR A 512 -2.85 -26.95 -9.30
C TYR A 512 -1.43 -27.39 -8.99
N GLU A 513 -0.81 -26.85 -7.94
CA GLU A 513 0.58 -27.17 -7.56
C GLU A 513 0.65 -27.94 -6.22
N GLY A 514 -0.47 -28.14 -5.53
CA GLY A 514 -0.52 -28.86 -4.25
C GLY A 514 0.19 -28.17 -3.08
N GLN A 515 0.61 -26.90 -3.26
CA GLN A 515 1.37 -26.13 -2.27
C GLN A 515 1.08 -24.63 -2.40
N MET A 516 1.51 -23.85 -1.40
CA MET A 516 1.31 -22.40 -1.35
C MET A 516 1.89 -21.69 -2.59
N PRO A 517 1.27 -20.61 -3.10
CA PRO A 517 1.82 -19.83 -4.22
C PRO A 517 2.96 -18.88 -3.84
N PHE A 518 3.00 -18.48 -2.57
CA PHE A 518 4.00 -17.60 -1.98
C PHE A 518 4.20 -17.96 -0.51
N LYS A 519 5.42 -17.76 0.01
CA LYS A 519 5.73 -18.02 1.43
C LYS A 519 5.23 -16.90 2.34
N ASN A 520 5.34 -15.65 1.91
CA ASN A 520 4.95 -14.48 2.68
C ASN A 520 4.09 -13.50 1.87
N VAL A 521 3.15 -12.83 2.52
CA VAL A 521 2.38 -11.71 1.98
C VAL A 521 2.63 -10.46 2.79
N TYR A 522 3.22 -9.45 2.16
CA TYR A 522 3.37 -8.12 2.74
C TYR A 522 2.24 -7.20 2.27
N PHE A 523 1.35 -6.86 3.19
CA PHE A 523 0.30 -5.87 2.97
C PHE A 523 0.82 -4.46 3.25
N THR A 524 0.90 -3.68 2.17
CA THR A 524 1.24 -2.25 2.20
C THR A 524 0.16 -1.43 2.91
N GLY A 525 0.53 -0.23 3.37
CA GLY A 525 -0.43 0.78 3.79
C GLY A 525 -1.17 1.39 2.60
N ILE A 526 -2.37 1.95 2.82
CA ILE A 526 -3.04 2.74 1.79
C ILE A 526 -2.48 4.17 1.82
N VAL A 527 -1.96 4.63 0.69
CA VAL A 527 -1.47 6.01 0.54
C VAL A 527 -2.66 6.97 0.54
N ARG A 528 -2.60 7.98 1.40
CA ARG A 528 -3.64 8.99 1.65
C ARG A 528 -3.09 10.40 1.46
N ASP A 529 -3.98 11.30 1.05
CA ASP A 529 -3.68 12.73 0.97
C ASP A 529 -3.65 13.40 2.36
N LYS A 530 -3.30 14.70 2.41
CA LYS A 530 -3.23 15.48 3.65
C LYS A 530 -4.56 15.56 4.43
N LEU A 531 -5.68 15.20 3.80
CA LEU A 531 -7.01 15.15 4.40
C LEU A 531 -7.39 13.72 4.85
N GLY A 532 -6.49 12.75 4.71
CA GLY A 532 -6.73 11.35 5.06
C GLY A 532 -7.59 10.59 4.06
N ARG A 533 -7.80 11.11 2.84
CA ARG A 533 -8.55 10.39 1.79
C ARG A 533 -7.60 9.52 1.01
N LYS A 534 -8.03 8.31 0.61
CA LYS A 534 -7.25 7.42 -0.28
C LYS A 534 -6.80 8.23 -1.50
N MET A 535 -5.52 8.16 -1.84
CA MET A 535 -5.02 8.75 -3.07
C MET A 535 -5.52 7.91 -4.24
N SER A 536 -6.28 8.52 -5.13
CA SER A 536 -6.76 7.90 -6.35
C SER A 536 -6.88 8.92 -7.47
N LYS A 537 -6.86 8.43 -8.70
CA LYS A 537 -7.09 9.26 -9.87
C LYS A 537 -8.53 9.76 -9.95
N SER A 538 -9.50 8.93 -9.54
CA SER A 538 -10.92 9.31 -9.56
C SER A 538 -11.20 10.50 -8.65
N LEU A 539 -10.44 10.67 -7.57
CA LEU A 539 -10.53 11.82 -6.67
C LEU A 539 -9.66 13.00 -7.11
N GLY A 540 -8.83 12.85 -8.14
CA GLY A 540 -7.91 13.89 -8.62
C GLY A 540 -6.87 14.33 -7.58
N ASN A 541 -6.57 13.48 -6.59
CA ASN A 541 -5.73 13.83 -5.43
C ASN A 541 -4.39 13.08 -5.38
N SER A 542 -4.02 12.37 -6.45
CA SER A 542 -2.68 11.76 -6.59
C SER A 542 -1.83 12.59 -7.54
N PRO A 543 -0.61 13.00 -7.15
CA PRO A 543 0.34 13.62 -8.08
C PRO A 543 0.80 12.63 -9.16
N ASP A 544 1.32 13.15 -10.27
CA ASP A 544 1.96 12.32 -11.31
C ASP A 544 3.34 11.86 -10.83
N PRO A 545 3.61 10.54 -10.79
CA PRO A 545 4.92 10.02 -10.42
C PRO A 545 6.08 10.55 -11.28
N LEU A 546 5.87 10.79 -12.58
CA LEU A 546 6.92 11.26 -13.48
C LEU A 546 7.31 12.70 -13.17
N GLU A 547 6.35 13.57 -12.84
CA GLU A 547 6.62 14.95 -12.43
C GLU A 547 7.41 14.99 -11.11
N LEU A 548 7.07 14.11 -10.17
CA LEU A 548 7.84 13.98 -8.92
C LEU A 548 9.27 13.51 -9.15
N ILE A 549 9.47 12.51 -10.04
CA ILE A 549 10.81 12.02 -10.42
C ILE A 549 11.61 13.14 -11.10
N GLU A 550 11.00 13.91 -12.01
CA GLU A 550 11.66 15.05 -12.66
C GLU A 550 12.12 16.11 -11.64
N LYS A 551 11.30 16.37 -10.61
CA LYS A 551 11.58 17.39 -9.60
C LYS A 551 12.57 16.96 -8.51
N TYR A 552 12.51 15.70 -8.07
CA TYR A 552 13.24 15.22 -6.89
C TYR A 552 14.25 14.09 -7.18
N GLY A 553 14.23 13.52 -8.39
CA GLY A 553 14.92 12.28 -8.73
C GLY A 553 14.16 11.04 -8.24
N ALA A 554 14.34 9.92 -8.93
CA ALA A 554 13.79 8.62 -8.58
C ALA A 554 14.23 8.17 -7.19
N ASP A 555 15.50 8.33 -6.82
CA ASP A 555 15.97 8.01 -5.46
C ASP A 555 15.30 8.86 -4.39
N GLY A 556 15.05 10.15 -4.68
CA GLY A 556 14.35 11.06 -3.79
C GLY A 556 12.89 10.63 -3.58
N VAL A 557 12.21 10.23 -4.66
CA VAL A 557 10.83 9.71 -4.60
C VAL A 557 10.78 8.38 -3.85
N ARG A 558 11.65 7.42 -4.16
CA ARG A 558 11.72 6.11 -3.47
C ARG A 558 11.93 6.28 -1.97
N MET A 559 12.89 7.10 -1.58
CA MET A 559 13.14 7.39 -0.17
C MET A 559 11.92 8.05 0.49
N GLY A 560 11.33 9.08 -0.16
CA GLY A 560 10.14 9.75 0.36
C GLY A 560 8.97 8.79 0.60
N MET A 561 8.75 7.83 -0.31
CA MET A 561 7.75 6.78 -0.13
C MET A 561 8.07 5.87 1.06
N MET A 562 9.31 5.44 1.22
CA MET A 562 9.71 4.56 2.32
C MET A 562 9.65 5.27 3.68
N LEU A 563 9.99 6.55 3.76
CA LEU A 563 9.88 7.36 4.98
C LEU A 563 8.43 7.50 5.45
N SER A 564 7.49 7.45 4.53
CA SER A 564 6.06 7.54 4.81
C SER A 564 5.43 6.21 5.26
N ALA A 565 6.15 5.08 5.15
CA ALA A 565 5.57 3.74 5.19
C ALA A 565 5.96 2.89 6.43
N PRO A 566 5.31 3.06 7.60
CA PRO A 566 5.27 1.99 8.59
C PRO A 566 4.37 0.85 8.07
N ALA A 567 4.78 -0.41 8.30
CA ALA A 567 4.10 -1.58 7.75
C ALA A 567 2.60 -1.65 8.12
N GLY A 568 1.74 -1.83 7.12
CA GLY A 568 0.30 -2.10 7.27
C GLY A 568 -0.56 -0.99 7.90
N ASN A 569 -0.05 0.24 8.02
CA ASN A 569 -0.82 1.42 8.44
C ASN A 569 -0.98 2.38 7.26
N ASP A 570 -2.06 3.16 7.28
CA ASP A 570 -2.28 4.15 6.23
C ASP A 570 -1.22 5.26 6.27
N ILE A 571 -0.86 5.73 5.08
CA ILE A 571 0.33 6.53 4.84
C ILE A 571 -0.11 7.92 4.40
N LEU A 572 0.26 8.95 5.16
CA LEU A 572 0.04 10.33 4.75
C LEU A 572 1.21 10.77 3.86
N PHE A 573 0.96 10.93 2.57
CA PHE A 573 1.97 11.36 1.63
C PHE A 573 2.06 12.89 1.55
N ASP A 574 3.29 13.41 1.57
CA ASP A 574 3.63 14.81 1.37
C ASP A 574 4.89 14.92 0.51
N ASP A 575 4.86 15.75 -0.52
CA ASP A 575 5.99 16.07 -1.40
C ASP A 575 7.25 16.49 -0.63
N ALA A 576 7.09 17.05 0.58
CA ALA A 576 8.20 17.39 1.48
C ALA A 576 9.09 16.18 1.83
N LEU A 577 8.53 14.96 1.82
CA LEU A 577 9.29 13.73 2.04
C LEU A 577 10.20 13.40 0.85
N CYS A 578 9.74 13.65 -0.38
CA CYS A 578 10.59 13.51 -1.58
C CYS A 578 11.72 14.55 -1.58
N GLU A 579 11.46 15.76 -1.09
CA GLU A 579 12.49 16.77 -0.89
C GLU A 579 13.56 16.33 0.13
N GLN A 580 13.16 15.70 1.23
CA GLN A 580 14.10 15.11 2.19
C GLN A 580 14.99 14.06 1.50
N GLY A 581 14.41 13.22 0.64
CA GLY A 581 15.16 12.26 -0.16
C GLY A 581 16.19 12.89 -1.08
N ARG A 582 15.79 13.90 -1.86
CA ARG A 582 16.70 14.68 -2.72
C ARG A 582 17.83 15.33 -1.93
N ASN A 583 17.52 15.86 -0.74
CA ASN A 583 18.52 16.49 0.12
C ASN A 583 19.52 15.46 0.67
N PHE A 584 19.07 14.25 0.98
CA PHE A 584 19.95 13.15 1.36
C PHE A 584 20.86 12.69 0.21
N CYS A 585 20.36 12.59 -1.02
CA CYS A 585 21.21 12.37 -2.21
C CYS A 585 22.36 13.40 -2.27
N ASN A 586 22.04 14.68 -2.09
CA ASN A 586 23.05 15.74 -2.08
C ASN A 586 24.04 15.60 -0.91
N LYS A 587 23.61 15.14 0.26
CA LYS A 587 24.51 14.86 1.39
C LYS A 587 25.51 13.76 1.04
N ILE A 588 25.05 12.67 0.42
CA ILE A 588 25.92 11.56 -0.01
C ILE A 588 26.93 12.04 -1.05
N TRP A 589 26.48 12.80 -2.06
CA TRP A 589 27.33 13.41 -3.08
C TRP A 589 28.40 14.34 -2.48
N ASN A 590 28.02 15.17 -1.50
CA ASN A 590 28.96 16.08 -0.84
C ASN A 590 30.03 15.34 -0.03
N ALA A 591 29.67 14.25 0.65
CA ALA A 591 30.62 13.40 1.34
C ALA A 591 31.62 12.77 0.35
N PHE A 592 31.15 12.25 -0.78
CA PHE A 592 32.01 11.73 -1.85
C PHE A 592 32.98 12.80 -2.38
N ARG A 593 32.48 14.01 -2.68
CA ARG A 593 33.31 15.13 -3.13
C ARG A 593 34.38 15.51 -2.13
N LEU A 594 34.05 15.52 -0.84
CA LEU A 594 35.00 15.82 0.23
C LEU A 594 36.13 14.78 0.22
N ILE A 595 35.81 13.49 0.18
CA ILE A 595 36.78 12.39 0.20
C ILE A 595 37.68 12.46 -1.03
N LYS A 596 37.10 12.57 -2.24
CA LYS A 596 37.87 12.65 -3.50
C LYS A 596 38.70 13.94 -3.62
N GLY A 597 38.37 14.97 -2.84
CA GLY A 597 39.14 16.20 -2.76
C GLY A 597 40.41 16.10 -1.90
N TRP A 598 40.60 15.00 -1.15
CA TRP A 598 41.80 14.81 -0.34
C TRP A 598 43.00 14.32 -1.16
N THR A 599 44.19 14.84 -0.82
CA THR A 599 45.45 14.35 -1.38
C THR A 599 45.91 13.12 -0.62
N ASN A 600 45.95 11.95 -1.28
CA ASN A 600 46.46 10.71 -0.70
C ASN A 600 48.00 10.69 -0.71
N ALA A 601 48.61 10.57 0.47
CA ALA A 601 50.07 10.52 0.63
C ALA A 601 50.72 9.16 0.28
N LYS A 602 49.98 8.15 -0.19
CA LYS A 602 50.49 6.83 -0.61
C LYS A 602 51.44 6.16 0.41
N GLY A 603 51.22 6.40 1.71
CA GLY A 603 52.00 5.81 2.80
C GLY A 603 53.23 6.59 3.26
N THR A 604 53.46 7.82 2.79
CA THR A 604 54.63 8.64 3.17
C THR A 604 54.49 9.38 4.51
N ILE A 605 53.35 9.26 5.18
CA ILE A 605 53.08 9.84 6.51
C ILE A 605 52.66 8.71 7.46
N ALA A 606 53.07 8.82 8.73
CA ALA A 606 52.65 7.89 9.77
C ALA A 606 51.12 7.87 9.92
N ILE A 607 50.57 6.75 10.38
CA ILE A 607 49.13 6.61 10.62
C ILE A 607 48.78 7.41 11.88
N PRO A 608 47.92 8.44 11.81
CA PRO A 608 47.48 9.17 13.00
C PRO A 608 46.63 8.27 13.90
N THR A 609 46.94 8.21 15.21
CA THR A 609 46.26 7.34 16.16
C THR A 609 44.76 7.64 16.26
N ASP A 610 44.37 8.93 16.24
CA ASP A 610 42.98 9.37 16.23
C ASP A 610 42.21 8.83 15.01
N ALA A 611 42.79 8.96 13.82
CA ALA A 611 42.19 8.50 12.59
C ALA A 611 42.12 6.97 12.54
N HIS A 612 43.13 6.28 13.07
CA HIS A 612 43.14 4.81 13.14
C HIS A 612 42.02 4.27 14.03
N LEU A 613 41.87 4.84 15.23
CA LEU A 613 40.79 4.49 16.16
C LEU A 613 39.42 4.78 15.53
N ALA A 614 39.28 5.90 14.81
CA ALA A 614 38.02 6.27 14.16
C ALA A 614 37.63 5.31 13.04
N VAL A 615 38.55 4.94 12.14
CA VAL A 615 38.23 3.96 11.07
C VAL A 615 37.95 2.57 11.65
N GLN A 616 38.64 2.16 12.72
CA GLN A 616 38.37 0.89 13.40
C GLN A 616 36.98 0.89 14.07
N TRP A 617 36.62 2.00 14.72
CA TRP A 617 35.32 2.16 15.34
C TRP A 617 34.20 2.12 14.31
N PHE A 618 34.36 2.87 13.22
CA PHE A 618 33.31 2.95 12.21
C PHE A 618 33.13 1.64 11.46
N ASP A 619 34.20 0.89 11.22
CA ASP A 619 34.13 -0.46 10.62
C ASP A 619 33.31 -1.43 11.48
N GLN A 620 33.50 -1.41 12.81
CA GLN A 620 32.67 -2.20 13.73
C GLN A 620 31.23 -1.68 13.83
N ARG A 621 31.04 -0.36 13.74
CA ARG A 621 29.71 0.24 13.73
C ARG A 621 28.93 -0.15 12.46
N LEU A 622 29.61 -0.28 11.32
CA LEU A 622 29.06 -0.80 10.06
C LEU A 622 28.64 -2.27 10.20
N ASP A 623 29.48 -3.12 10.80
CA ASP A 623 29.15 -4.53 11.07
C ASP A 623 27.88 -4.64 11.93
N ALA A 624 27.82 -3.91 13.04
CA ALA A 624 26.64 -3.88 13.91
C ALA A 624 25.39 -3.39 13.17
N ALA A 625 25.52 -2.35 12.33
CA ALA A 625 24.42 -1.84 11.52
C ALA A 625 23.95 -2.86 10.48
N ALA A 626 24.87 -3.56 9.81
CA ALA A 626 24.54 -4.54 8.79
C ALA A 626 23.73 -5.71 9.37
N VAL A 627 24.09 -6.18 10.58
CA VAL A 627 23.32 -7.19 11.32
C VAL A 627 21.92 -6.68 11.65
N GLU A 628 21.79 -5.46 12.15
CA GLU A 628 20.50 -4.86 12.49
C GLU A 628 19.63 -4.62 11.24
N VAL A 629 20.22 -4.17 10.14
CA VAL A 629 19.54 -4.04 8.83
C VAL A 629 19.05 -5.41 8.35
N ALA A 630 19.83 -6.49 8.53
CA ALA A 630 19.39 -7.83 8.18
C ALA A 630 18.19 -8.31 9.02
N ASP A 631 18.23 -8.07 10.33
CA ASP A 631 17.11 -8.37 11.22
C ASP A 631 15.84 -7.59 10.83
N LEU A 632 15.96 -6.29 10.55
CA LEU A 632 14.83 -5.45 10.15
C LEU A 632 14.19 -5.91 8.84
N PHE A 633 14.99 -6.33 7.84
CA PHE A 633 14.44 -6.91 6.61
C PHE A 633 13.75 -8.25 6.83
N SER A 634 14.28 -9.12 7.70
CA SER A 634 13.63 -10.40 8.06
C SER A 634 12.23 -10.21 8.67
N LYS A 635 11.99 -9.03 9.26
CA LYS A 635 10.73 -8.60 9.88
C LYS A 635 9.90 -7.68 9.00
N TYR A 636 10.32 -7.43 7.75
CA TYR A 636 9.75 -6.46 6.82
C TYR A 636 9.61 -5.02 7.38
N ARG A 637 10.51 -4.62 8.28
CA ARG A 637 10.61 -3.26 8.84
C ARG A 637 11.52 -2.39 7.97
N LEU A 638 11.18 -2.31 6.68
CA LEU A 638 12.04 -1.71 5.64
C LEU A 638 12.26 -0.21 5.83
N SER A 639 11.27 0.53 6.30
CA SER A 639 11.38 1.96 6.60
C SER A 639 12.34 2.24 7.75
N GLU A 640 12.36 1.35 8.76
CA GLU A 640 13.30 1.43 9.87
C GLU A 640 14.71 1.06 9.44
N ALA A 641 14.87 0.07 8.56
CA ALA A 641 16.16 -0.26 7.97
C ALA A 641 16.73 0.94 7.19
N LEU A 642 15.92 1.61 6.37
CA LEU A 642 16.32 2.84 5.69
C LEU A 642 16.72 3.93 6.69
N MET A 643 15.94 4.15 7.74
CA MET A 643 16.24 5.18 8.74
C MET A 643 17.51 4.89 9.53
N LEU A 644 17.80 3.62 9.81
CA LEU A 644 19.05 3.19 10.45
C LEU A 644 20.25 3.55 9.56
N VAL A 645 20.21 3.20 8.27
CA VAL A 645 21.30 3.51 7.33
C VAL A 645 21.41 5.02 7.08
N TYR A 646 20.29 5.75 7.03
CA TYR A 646 20.27 7.21 6.95
C TYR A 646 21.02 7.86 8.13
N LYS A 647 20.72 7.45 9.37
CA LYS A 647 21.40 7.94 10.57
C LYS A 647 22.86 7.54 10.59
N LEU A 648 23.18 6.30 10.21
CA LEU A 648 24.56 5.84 10.09
C LEU A 648 25.36 6.70 9.11
N PHE A 649 24.78 7.09 7.98
CA PHE A 649 25.45 7.98 7.04
C PHE A 649 25.60 9.41 7.57
N TRP A 650 24.54 9.96 8.17
CA TRP A 650 24.50 11.36 8.58
C TRP A 650 25.21 11.61 9.90
N ASP A 651 24.78 10.90 10.93
CA ASP A 651 25.18 11.13 12.32
C ASP A 651 26.53 10.48 12.58
N GLU A 652 26.79 9.29 12.05
CA GLU A 652 28.04 8.56 12.32
C GLU A 652 29.13 8.85 11.29
N PHE A 653 28.88 8.56 10.01
CA PHE A 653 29.90 8.71 8.97
C PHE A 653 30.26 10.18 8.75
N SER A 654 29.26 11.01 8.47
CA SER A 654 29.50 12.41 8.10
C SER A 654 29.90 13.29 9.29
N SER A 655 29.28 13.10 10.45
CA SER A 655 29.47 14.01 11.59
C SER A 655 30.59 13.60 12.53
N TRP A 656 30.95 12.30 12.57
CA TRP A 656 32.05 11.79 13.39
C TRP A 656 33.22 11.30 12.56
N LEU A 657 33.06 10.25 11.74
CA LEU A 657 34.20 9.65 11.04
C LEU A 657 34.93 10.67 10.16
N LEU A 658 34.21 11.32 9.25
CA LEU A 658 34.83 12.26 8.32
C LEU A 658 35.49 13.44 9.04
N GLU A 659 34.89 13.95 10.12
CA GLU A 659 35.48 15.04 10.92
C GLU A 659 36.72 14.59 11.69
N ILE A 660 36.75 13.35 12.22
CA ILE A 660 37.93 12.81 12.90
C ILE A 660 39.04 12.51 11.90
N VAL A 661 38.76 11.94 10.72
CA VAL A 661 39.83 11.55 9.77
C VAL A 661 40.33 12.71 8.91
N LYS A 662 39.58 13.81 8.82
CA LYS A 662 39.90 14.97 7.98
C LYS A 662 41.32 15.48 8.29
N PRO A 663 42.18 15.67 7.27
CA PRO A 663 43.48 16.28 7.48
C PRO A 663 43.32 17.78 7.75
N ALA A 664 44.34 18.39 8.36
CA ALA A 664 44.41 19.84 8.47
C ALA A 664 44.37 20.48 7.07
N TYR A 665 43.90 21.73 6.99
CA TYR A 665 43.73 22.41 5.70
C TYR A 665 45.04 22.40 4.89
N GLY A 666 44.96 21.91 3.65
CA GLY A 666 46.10 21.78 2.74
C GLY A 666 47.05 20.61 3.00
N GLN A 667 46.83 19.82 4.06
CA GLN A 667 47.66 18.65 4.38
C GLN A 667 47.12 17.37 3.72
N PRO A 668 48.00 16.44 3.34
CA PRO A 668 47.57 15.16 2.78
C PRO A 668 47.05 14.21 3.87
N VAL A 669 46.21 13.26 3.47
CA VAL A 669 45.72 12.18 4.33
C VAL A 669 46.60 10.93 4.18
N ASN A 670 46.79 10.20 5.28
CA ASN A 670 47.51 8.93 5.25
C ASN A 670 46.81 7.91 4.32
N GLY A 671 47.58 7.16 3.54
CA GLY A 671 47.04 6.27 2.50
C GLY A 671 46.23 5.08 3.04
N PHE A 672 46.58 4.53 4.21
CA PHE A 672 45.80 3.47 4.85
C PHE A 672 44.45 4.02 5.32
N ILE A 673 44.44 5.17 6.01
CA ILE A 673 43.20 5.83 6.46
C ILE A 673 42.30 6.17 5.27
N TYR A 674 42.88 6.70 4.19
CA TYR A 674 42.14 7.01 2.97
C TYR A 674 41.45 5.76 2.39
N SER A 675 42.17 4.65 2.28
CA SER A 675 41.62 3.37 1.80
C SER A 675 40.52 2.83 2.70
N MET A 676 40.66 2.95 4.02
CA MET A 676 39.63 2.55 4.98
C MET A 676 38.37 3.40 4.85
N VAL A 677 38.51 4.73 4.70
CA VAL A 677 37.36 5.62 4.48
C VAL A 677 36.64 5.31 3.17
N LEU A 678 37.38 5.01 2.10
CA LEU A 678 36.77 4.55 0.84
C LEU A 678 36.02 3.23 1.04
N SER A 679 36.60 2.27 1.75
CA SER A 679 35.94 1.00 2.09
C SER A 679 34.65 1.23 2.90
N SER A 680 34.71 2.06 3.93
CA SER A 680 33.53 2.42 4.73
C SER A 680 32.44 3.10 3.89
N PHE A 681 32.83 3.97 2.95
CA PHE A 681 31.89 4.62 2.04
C PHE A 681 31.25 3.60 1.09
N GLU A 682 32.04 2.67 0.53
CA GLU A 682 31.57 1.58 -0.32
C GLU A 682 30.52 0.72 0.38
N ARG A 683 30.82 0.29 1.62
CA ARG A 683 29.88 -0.48 2.46
C ARG A 683 28.59 0.28 2.79
N LEU A 684 28.65 1.61 2.94
CA LEU A 684 27.45 2.44 3.09
C LEU A 684 26.61 2.48 1.81
N LEU A 685 27.26 2.56 0.64
CA LEU A 685 26.54 2.51 -0.64
C LEU A 685 25.87 1.16 -0.85
N GLU A 686 26.51 0.05 -0.47
CA GLU A 686 25.92 -1.29 -0.47
C GLU A 686 24.63 -1.35 0.35
N LEU A 687 24.65 -0.85 1.61
CA LEU A 687 23.46 -0.83 2.47
C LEU A 687 22.34 0.08 1.93
N LEU A 688 22.69 1.16 1.23
CA LEU A 688 21.74 2.12 0.64
C LEU A 688 21.18 1.66 -0.71
N HIS A 689 21.89 0.81 -1.46
CA HIS A 689 21.58 0.49 -2.85
C HIS A 689 20.16 -0.05 -3.09
N PRO A 690 19.61 -0.95 -2.24
CA PRO A 690 18.22 -1.38 -2.40
C PRO A 690 17.21 -0.22 -2.39
N PHE A 691 17.47 0.82 -1.60
CA PHE A 691 16.59 1.97 -1.44
C PHE A 691 16.82 3.05 -2.50
N MET A 692 18.09 3.35 -2.80
CA MET A 692 18.52 4.48 -3.62
C MET A 692 19.49 4.03 -4.72
N PRO A 693 19.01 3.26 -5.71
CA PRO A 693 19.88 2.54 -6.63
C PRO A 693 20.70 3.41 -7.57
N PHE A 694 20.27 4.64 -7.90
CA PHE A 694 20.94 5.43 -8.93
C PHE A 694 22.17 6.17 -8.41
N ILE A 695 22.02 6.91 -7.31
CA ILE A 695 23.14 7.64 -6.70
C ILE A 695 24.20 6.68 -6.17
N THR A 696 23.77 5.55 -5.60
CA THR A 696 24.70 4.56 -5.05
C THR A 696 25.52 3.91 -6.17
N GLU A 697 24.90 3.56 -7.30
CA GLU A 697 25.61 3.06 -8.48
C GLU A 697 26.60 4.10 -9.03
N GLU A 698 26.17 5.36 -9.23
CA GLU A 698 27.03 6.43 -9.72
C GLU A 698 28.31 6.58 -8.89
N LEU A 699 28.13 6.62 -7.57
CA LEU A 699 29.23 6.86 -6.66
C LEU A 699 30.13 5.63 -6.52
N TRP A 700 29.56 4.43 -6.53
CA TRP A 700 30.31 3.17 -6.46
C TRP A 700 31.22 2.98 -7.68
N GLN A 701 30.74 3.35 -8.86
CA GLN A 701 31.47 3.32 -10.13
C GLN A 701 32.59 4.36 -10.19
N GLN A 702 32.42 5.51 -9.55
CA GLN A 702 33.46 6.54 -9.48
C GLN A 702 34.45 6.38 -8.30
N LEU A 703 34.12 5.50 -7.35
CA LEU A 703 34.92 5.29 -6.15
C LEU A 703 36.27 4.67 -6.51
N ARG A 704 36.24 3.66 -7.39
CA ARG A 704 37.38 2.86 -7.87
C ARG A 704 37.22 2.58 -9.36
N GLU A 705 38.29 2.17 -10.03
CA GLU A 705 38.18 1.62 -11.39
C GLU A 705 37.40 0.30 -11.34
N ARG A 706 36.51 0.11 -12.31
CA ARG A 706 35.62 -1.05 -12.43
C ARG A 706 35.78 -1.68 -13.81
N GLU A 707 35.62 -2.99 -13.87
CA GLU A 707 35.57 -3.70 -15.14
C GLU A 707 34.22 -3.45 -15.85
N PRO A 708 34.17 -3.46 -17.19
CA PRO A 708 32.91 -3.37 -17.92
C PRO A 708 31.94 -4.48 -17.50
N GLY A 709 30.70 -4.10 -17.19
CA GLY A 709 29.65 -5.02 -16.73
C GLY A 709 29.56 -5.15 -15.20
N GLU A 710 30.53 -4.62 -14.45
CA GLU A 710 30.39 -4.54 -12.99
C GLU A 710 29.29 -3.56 -12.60
N SER A 711 28.56 -3.88 -11.52
CA SER A 711 27.54 -3.03 -10.93
C SER A 711 27.36 -3.35 -9.46
N LEU A 712 27.06 -2.31 -8.67
CA LEU A 712 26.74 -2.46 -7.26
C LEU A 712 25.53 -3.38 -7.05
N MET A 713 24.58 -3.38 -7.99
CA MET A 713 23.36 -4.19 -7.93
C MET A 713 23.60 -5.71 -7.91
N VAL A 714 24.76 -6.17 -8.40
CA VAL A 714 25.16 -7.59 -8.43
C VAL A 714 26.37 -7.88 -7.55
N THR A 715 26.84 -6.88 -6.80
CA THR A 715 27.93 -7.05 -5.83
C THR A 715 27.37 -7.70 -4.57
N GLN A 716 28.05 -8.74 -4.07
CA GLN A 716 27.63 -9.40 -2.84
C GLN A 716 27.85 -8.49 -1.63
N LEU A 717 26.86 -8.44 -0.73
CA LEU A 717 26.97 -7.70 0.52
C LEU A 717 28.16 -8.19 1.33
N PHE A 718 28.86 -7.26 1.96
CA PHE A 718 29.91 -7.61 2.92
C PHE A 718 29.36 -8.40 4.11
N GLU A 719 29.94 -9.57 4.39
CA GLU A 719 29.60 -10.37 5.56
C GLU A 719 30.18 -9.73 6.85
N PRO A 720 29.34 -9.40 7.85
CA PRO A 720 29.82 -8.86 9.13
C PRO A 720 30.77 -9.85 9.83
N VAL A 721 31.92 -9.38 10.29
CA VAL A 721 32.93 -10.20 11.00
C VAL A 721 32.70 -10.13 12.52
N GLY A 722 32.03 -9.08 13.00
CA GLY A 722 31.59 -8.92 14.38
C GLY A 722 32.05 -7.58 14.98
N ALA A 723 31.27 -7.06 15.93
CA ALA A 723 31.56 -5.81 16.61
C ALA A 723 32.04 -6.05 18.05
N ASN A 724 33.06 -5.31 18.50
CA ASN A 724 33.42 -5.27 19.91
C ASN A 724 32.49 -4.30 20.64
N GLU A 725 31.48 -4.83 21.31
CA GLU A 725 30.46 -4.05 22.01
C GLU A 725 31.07 -3.08 23.03
N GLN A 726 32.12 -3.49 23.74
CA GLN A 726 32.80 -2.62 24.71
C GLN A 726 33.49 -1.45 24.00
N PHE A 727 34.15 -1.69 22.87
CA PHE A 727 34.82 -0.62 22.12
C PHE A 727 33.81 0.39 21.54
N LEU A 728 32.65 -0.09 21.06
CA LEU A 728 31.57 0.79 20.62
C LEU A 728 31.02 1.62 21.79
N ALA A 729 30.79 1.00 22.95
CA ALA A 729 30.34 1.70 24.16
C ALA A 729 31.36 2.74 24.65
N ASP A 730 32.64 2.40 24.66
CA ASP A 730 33.74 3.32 25.00
C ASP A 730 33.75 4.53 24.05
N PHE A 731 33.49 4.31 22.75
CA PHE A 731 33.43 5.38 21.77
C PHE A 731 32.23 6.30 21.97
N GLU A 732 31.08 5.79 22.41
CA GLU A 732 29.94 6.63 22.80
C GLU A 732 30.28 7.51 24.00
N VAL A 733 30.98 6.98 25.01
CA VAL A 733 31.49 7.79 26.13
C VAL A 733 32.44 8.89 25.64
N ALA A 734 33.34 8.59 24.69
CA ALA A 734 34.21 9.61 24.10
C ALA A 734 33.42 10.70 23.34
N LYS A 735 32.35 10.34 22.61
CA LYS A 735 31.46 11.31 21.96
C LYS A 735 30.73 12.19 22.97
N GLU A 736 30.28 11.62 24.09
CA GLU A 736 29.68 12.39 25.19
C GLU A 736 30.68 13.39 25.78
N ILE A 737 31.93 12.98 26.02
CA ILE A 737 33.00 13.88 26.48
C ILE A 737 33.18 15.03 25.48
N ILE A 738 33.31 14.71 24.19
CA ILE A 738 33.51 15.70 23.13
C ILE A 738 32.33 16.69 23.06
N SER A 739 31.11 16.18 23.15
CA SER A 739 29.89 16.99 23.09
C SER A 739 29.78 17.93 24.28
N ASN A 740 30.14 17.48 25.47
CA ASN A 740 30.15 18.32 26.68
C ASN A 740 31.25 19.38 26.63
N VAL A 741 32.47 19.04 26.20
CA VAL A 741 33.54 20.03 26.02
C VAL A 741 33.17 21.09 24.98
N ARG A 742 32.58 20.68 23.85
CA ARG A 742 32.05 21.61 22.83
C ARG A 742 30.90 22.46 23.38
N SER A 743 30.05 21.91 24.24
CA SER A 743 28.99 22.65 24.91
C SER A 743 29.55 23.69 25.85
N ILE A 744 30.60 23.37 26.62
CA ILE A 744 31.32 24.34 27.47
C ILE A 744 31.93 25.45 26.62
N ARG A 745 32.59 25.10 25.50
CA ARG A 745 33.13 26.09 24.55
C ARG A 745 32.03 27.04 24.07
N LEU A 746 30.90 26.51 23.62
CA LEU A 746 29.76 27.32 23.15
C LEU A 746 29.21 28.20 24.27
N GLN A 747 28.98 27.63 25.45
CA GLN A 747 28.47 28.33 26.62
C GLN A 747 29.41 29.42 27.12
N LYS A 748 30.73 29.26 26.97
CA LYS A 748 31.75 30.23 27.38
C LYS A 748 32.27 31.07 26.23
N ASN A 749 31.65 30.98 25.05
CA ASN A 749 32.03 31.69 23.84
C ASN A 749 33.51 31.52 23.45
N ILE A 750 34.08 30.34 23.69
CA ILE A 750 35.47 30.01 23.39
C ILE A 750 35.54 29.42 21.99
N ALA A 751 36.24 30.11 21.08
CA ALA A 751 36.43 29.65 19.71
C ALA A 751 37.21 28.32 19.68
N LEU A 752 36.89 27.42 18.73
CA LEU A 752 37.53 26.11 18.61
C LEU A 752 39.06 26.20 18.39
N LYS A 753 39.55 27.28 17.78
CA LYS A 753 40.98 27.54 17.57
C LYS A 753 41.78 27.70 18.88
N GLU A 754 41.11 28.09 19.96
CA GLU A 754 41.75 28.23 21.27
C GLU A 754 41.93 26.85 21.89
N GLU A 755 43.17 26.48 22.20
CA GLU A 755 43.48 25.18 22.78
C GLU A 755 43.00 25.10 24.24
N LEU A 756 42.43 23.97 24.66
CA LEU A 756 41.95 23.76 26.04
C LEU A 756 42.63 22.57 26.71
N GLU A 757 42.48 22.45 28.02
CA GLU A 757 42.88 21.27 28.78
C GLU A 757 41.63 20.56 29.29
N LEU A 758 41.70 19.24 29.41
CA LEU A 758 40.66 18.43 30.03
C LEU A 758 41.24 17.68 31.23
N GLN A 759 40.60 17.85 32.37
CA GLN A 759 40.89 17.12 33.59
C GLN A 759 39.83 16.05 33.80
N VAL A 760 40.26 14.87 34.22
CA VAL A 760 39.41 13.75 34.63
C VAL A 760 39.62 13.53 36.11
N VAL A 761 38.59 13.70 36.91
CA VAL A 761 38.66 13.52 38.36
C VAL A 761 38.47 12.05 38.69
N GLY A 762 39.49 11.42 39.29
CA GLY A 762 39.46 9.99 39.60
C GLY A 762 39.85 9.10 38.42
N THR A 763 39.03 8.10 38.07
CA THR A 763 39.38 7.12 37.02
C THR A 763 38.88 7.56 35.65
N HIS A 764 39.75 7.51 34.63
CA HIS A 764 39.36 7.80 33.26
C HIS A 764 38.78 6.55 32.56
N PRO A 765 37.47 6.55 32.20
CA PRO A 765 36.83 5.36 31.65
C PRO A 765 37.32 4.97 30.25
N VAL A 766 37.86 5.92 29.45
CA VAL A 766 38.16 5.71 28.03
C VAL A 766 39.49 6.33 27.59
N GLU A 767 40.52 6.20 28.43
CA GLU A 767 41.86 6.79 28.20
C GLU A 767 42.45 6.48 26.81
N LYS A 768 42.20 5.28 26.28
CA LYS A 768 42.67 4.87 24.94
C LYS A 768 42.11 5.72 23.80
N LEU A 769 40.98 6.40 24.01
CA LEU A 769 40.33 7.28 23.04
C LEU A 769 40.75 8.75 23.16
N ASN A 770 41.68 9.07 24.07
CA ASN A 770 42.25 10.43 24.20
C ASN A 770 42.71 11.05 22.88
N PRO A 771 43.38 10.34 21.94
CA PRO A 771 43.76 10.93 20.66
C PRO A 771 42.57 11.53 19.90
N VAL A 772 41.42 10.86 19.92
CA VAL A 772 40.19 11.33 19.28
C VAL A 772 39.61 12.54 20.02
N ILE A 773 39.53 12.47 21.36
CA ILE A 773 39.01 13.55 22.21
C ILE A 773 39.83 14.83 22.05
N ILE A 774 41.17 14.69 22.11
CA ILE A 774 42.15 15.75 21.93
C ILE A 774 41.94 16.46 20.59
N LYS A 775 41.87 15.69 19.49
CA LYS A 775 41.67 16.26 18.15
C LYS A 775 40.32 16.98 18.02
N MET A 776 39.24 16.31 18.40
CA MET A 776 37.88 16.80 18.17
C MET A 776 37.51 18.02 19.02
N CYS A 777 38.22 18.21 20.13
CA CYS A 777 38.04 19.33 21.04
C CYS A 777 39.17 20.37 20.98
N ASN A 778 40.20 20.17 20.15
CA ASN A 778 41.43 20.96 20.12
C ASN A 778 42.02 21.15 21.54
N LEU A 779 42.43 20.04 22.16
CA LEU A 779 43.01 20.03 23.50
C LEU A 779 44.53 19.93 23.45
N SER A 780 45.22 20.53 24.42
CA SER A 780 46.66 20.33 24.63
C SER A 780 46.95 19.03 25.37
N SER A 781 46.06 18.64 26.30
CA SER A 781 46.21 17.43 27.10
C SER A 781 44.89 16.97 27.73
N VAL A 782 44.85 15.68 28.08
CA VAL A 782 43.85 15.08 28.97
C VAL A 782 44.60 14.51 30.18
N THR A 783 44.32 15.00 31.38
CA THR A 783 45.06 14.64 32.59
C THR A 783 44.13 14.11 33.67
N VAL A 784 44.58 13.06 34.37
CA VAL A 784 43.87 12.51 35.51
C VAL A 784 44.32 13.24 36.78
N VAL A 785 43.37 13.74 37.57
CA VAL A 785 43.62 14.55 38.78
C VAL A 785 42.81 14.02 39.97
N GLU A 786 43.31 14.26 41.19
CA GLU A 786 42.57 13.94 42.42
C GLU A 786 41.45 14.94 42.69
N SER A 787 41.63 16.21 42.29
CA SER A 787 40.63 17.27 42.40
C SER A 787 40.75 18.24 41.23
N LYS A 788 39.63 18.82 40.80
CA LYS A 788 39.58 19.76 39.68
C LYS A 788 40.22 21.11 40.04
N SER A 789 40.75 21.80 39.04
CA SER A 789 41.26 23.17 39.20
C SER A 789 40.16 24.15 39.61
N GLU A 790 40.53 25.12 40.44
CA GLU A 790 39.65 26.20 40.87
C GLU A 790 39.20 27.04 39.66
N GLY A 791 37.90 27.31 39.54
CA GLY A 791 37.31 28.01 38.39
C GLY A 791 37.13 27.17 37.11
N ALA A 792 37.39 25.86 37.13
CA ALA A 792 37.12 24.97 36.00
C ALA A 792 35.61 24.75 35.79
N ALA A 793 35.17 24.72 34.53
CA ALA A 793 33.82 24.27 34.19
C ALA A 793 33.78 22.74 34.17
N SER A 794 32.90 22.13 34.96
CA SER A 794 32.82 20.67 35.10
C SER A 794 31.51 20.09 34.56
N PHE A 795 31.54 18.82 34.20
CA PHE A 795 30.40 18.02 33.76
C PHE A 795 30.59 16.56 34.18
N MET A 796 29.48 15.82 34.28
CA MET A 796 29.45 14.42 34.68
C MET A 796 29.11 13.52 33.49
N ILE A 797 29.83 12.41 33.35
CA ILE A 797 29.46 11.31 32.46
C ILE A 797 29.49 10.02 33.29
N GLY A 798 28.33 9.39 33.45
CA GLY A 798 28.15 8.32 34.42
C GLY A 798 28.54 8.78 35.83
N THR A 799 29.58 8.15 36.39
CA THR A 799 30.13 8.48 37.72
C THR A 799 31.46 9.23 37.68
N THR A 800 31.97 9.54 36.49
CA THR A 800 33.25 10.25 36.31
C THR A 800 33.01 11.74 36.10
N GLU A 801 33.68 12.58 36.89
CA GLU A 801 33.68 14.04 36.72
C GLU A 801 34.79 14.46 35.76
N PHE A 802 34.43 15.28 34.79
CA PHE A 802 35.36 15.92 33.87
C PHE A 802 35.34 17.43 34.11
N ALA A 803 36.48 18.08 33.99
CA ALA A 803 36.61 19.52 34.19
C ALA A 803 37.50 20.17 33.13
N VAL A 804 37.11 21.33 32.64
CA VAL A 804 37.86 22.15 31.69
C VAL A 804 38.39 23.37 32.45
N PRO A 805 39.71 23.45 32.73
CA PRO A 805 40.30 24.64 33.30
C PRO A 805 40.17 25.80 32.31
N LEU A 806 39.40 26.83 32.68
CA LEU A 806 39.15 27.96 31.80
C LEU A 806 40.23 29.06 31.91
N GLY A 807 40.99 29.08 33.01
CA GLY A 807 42.05 30.06 33.27
C GLY A 807 41.59 31.51 33.03
N ASN A 808 42.50 32.37 32.54
CA ASN A 808 42.19 33.74 32.10
C ASN A 808 41.64 33.80 30.66
N LYS A 809 41.20 32.68 30.06
CA LYS A 809 40.72 32.62 28.66
C LYS A 809 39.26 33.04 28.51
N ILE A 810 38.62 33.42 29.61
CA ILE A 810 37.30 34.01 29.63
C ILE A 810 37.49 35.53 29.67
N ASP A 811 36.91 36.25 28.72
CA ASP A 811 36.73 37.69 28.86
C ASP A 811 35.67 37.91 29.95
N VAL A 812 36.14 38.13 31.19
CA VAL A 812 35.29 38.24 32.37
C VAL A 812 34.31 39.41 32.20
N GLU A 813 34.72 40.51 31.57
CA GLU A 813 33.84 41.65 31.28
C GLU A 813 32.77 41.27 30.25
N ALA A 814 33.13 40.58 29.17
CA ALA A 814 32.16 40.14 28.16
C ALA A 814 31.22 39.03 28.67
N GLU A 815 31.71 38.12 29.52
CA GLU A 815 30.89 37.07 30.14
C GLU A 815 29.95 37.65 31.19
N ILE A 816 30.39 38.62 32.00
CA ILE A 816 29.51 39.40 32.88
C ILE A 816 28.47 40.15 32.04
N ALA A 817 28.87 40.83 30.95
CA ALA A 817 27.94 41.56 30.10
C ALA A 817 26.91 40.64 29.42
N ARG A 818 27.33 39.45 29.00
CA ARG A 818 26.44 38.42 28.42
C ARG A 818 25.47 37.87 29.47
N MET A 819 25.97 37.50 30.65
CA MET A 819 25.13 37.01 31.74
C MET A 819 24.18 38.11 32.24
N GLU A 820 24.59 39.38 32.27
CA GLU A 820 23.72 40.52 32.58
C GLU A 820 22.66 40.75 31.51
N ALA A 821 23.00 40.57 30.21
CA ALA A 821 22.03 40.64 29.11
C ALA A 821 21.02 39.48 29.17
N GLU A 822 21.48 38.26 29.44
CA GLU A 822 20.62 37.09 29.62
C GLU A 822 19.76 37.22 30.87
N LEU A 823 20.32 37.72 31.98
CA LEU A 823 19.60 38.04 33.20
C LEU A 823 18.48 39.03 32.92
N LYS A 824 18.76 40.12 32.20
CA LYS A 824 17.75 41.11 31.82
C LYS A 824 16.66 40.50 30.93
N HIS A 825 17.02 39.62 30.00
CA HIS A 825 16.05 38.92 29.15
C HIS A 825 15.15 37.98 29.97
N LYS A 826 15.74 37.18 30.87
CA LYS A 826 14.99 36.26 31.74
C LYS A 826 14.12 37.02 32.75
N GLU A 827 14.59 38.13 33.30
CA GLU A 827 13.80 39.03 34.16
C GLU A 827 12.61 39.64 33.39
N GLY A 828 12.82 40.04 32.12
CA GLY A 828 11.73 40.50 31.24
C GLY A 828 10.71 39.40 30.91
N PHE A 829 11.18 38.17 30.66
CA PHE A 829 10.32 37.00 30.47
C PHE A 829 9.50 36.69 31.73
N LEU A 830 10.14 36.70 32.90
CA LEU A 830 9.48 36.48 34.20
C LEU A 830 8.43 37.55 34.47
N GLN A 831 8.70 38.83 34.18
CA GLN A 831 7.69 39.89 34.26
C GLN A 831 6.48 39.62 33.35
N GLY A 832 6.70 39.12 32.14
CA GLY A 832 5.62 38.74 31.22
C GLY A 832 4.74 37.61 31.78
N VAL A 833 5.36 36.58 32.36
CA VAL A 833 4.67 35.45 33.01
C VAL A 833 3.91 35.92 34.26
N MET A 834 4.56 36.71 35.11
CA MET A 834 3.94 37.31 36.30
C MET A 834 2.74 38.19 35.95
N LYS A 835 2.81 38.96 34.86
CA LYS A 835 1.69 39.79 34.39
C LYS A 835 0.49 38.97 33.92
N LYS A 836 0.73 37.78 33.35
CA LYS A 836 -0.36 36.82 33.02
C LYS A 836 -0.94 36.20 34.28
N LEU A 837 -0.09 35.73 35.20
CA LEU A 837 -0.51 35.08 36.45
C LEU A 837 -1.15 36.03 37.47
N SER A 838 -0.90 37.34 37.38
CA SER A 838 -1.56 38.38 38.19
C SER A 838 -2.84 38.94 37.55
N ASN A 839 -3.17 38.54 36.32
CA ASN A 839 -4.42 38.94 35.68
C ASN A 839 -5.55 38.02 36.14
N GLU A 840 -6.41 38.52 37.03
CA GLU A 840 -7.55 37.78 37.58
C GLU A 840 -8.46 37.17 36.51
N LYS A 841 -8.65 37.84 35.35
CA LYS A 841 -9.44 37.29 34.24
C LYS A 841 -8.76 36.10 33.56
N PHE A 842 -7.43 36.07 33.50
CA PHE A 842 -6.70 34.94 32.92
C PHE A 842 -6.70 33.75 33.87
N VAL A 843 -6.44 33.98 35.16
CA VAL A 843 -6.40 32.94 36.19
C VAL A 843 -7.75 32.25 36.35
N ASN A 844 -8.85 33.00 36.27
CA ASN A 844 -10.20 32.45 36.44
C ASN A 844 -10.76 31.73 35.20
N ASN A 845 -10.20 31.95 34.00
CA ASN A 845 -10.74 31.41 32.75
C ASN A 845 -9.81 30.45 31.99
N ALA A 846 -8.53 30.37 32.34
CA ALA A 846 -7.58 29.48 31.68
C ALA A 846 -7.70 28.02 32.18
N PRO A 847 -7.56 27.00 31.31
CA PRO A 847 -7.53 25.60 31.73
C PRO A 847 -6.40 25.31 32.74
N ALA A 848 -6.62 24.37 33.66
CA ALA A 848 -5.67 24.03 34.73
C ALA A 848 -4.26 23.67 34.21
N ALA A 849 -4.17 22.93 33.11
CA ALA A 849 -2.90 22.57 32.48
C ALA A 849 -2.11 23.80 31.97
N VAL A 850 -2.80 24.85 31.53
CA VAL A 850 -2.18 26.10 31.07
C VAL A 850 -1.66 26.90 32.26
N LEU A 851 -2.40 26.93 33.38
CA LEU A 851 -1.97 27.59 34.61
C LEU A 851 -0.75 26.90 35.23
N GLU A 852 -0.74 25.57 35.27
CA GLU A 852 0.41 24.78 35.73
C GLU A 852 1.64 25.02 34.84
N LEU A 853 1.46 25.07 33.52
CA LEU A 853 2.56 25.39 32.60
C LEU A 853 3.13 26.79 32.84
N GLU A 854 2.29 27.80 33.07
CA GLU A 854 2.75 29.16 33.36
C GLU A 854 3.41 29.28 34.75
N ARG A 855 2.92 28.55 35.77
CA ARG A 855 3.60 28.45 37.09
C ARG A 855 4.95 27.74 36.99
N LYS A 856 5.05 26.69 36.16
CA LYS A 856 6.32 26.02 35.89
C LYS A 856 7.31 26.95 35.20
N LYS A 857 6.87 27.72 34.19
CA LYS A 857 7.68 28.76 33.54
C LYS A 857 8.18 29.81 34.53
N GLN A 858 7.37 30.19 35.52
CA GLN A 858 7.78 31.11 36.59
C GLN A 858 8.91 30.50 37.42
N ALA A 859 8.72 29.28 37.95
CA ALA A 859 9.71 28.61 38.79
C ALA A 859 11.04 28.36 38.05
N ASP A 860 10.98 27.91 36.79
CA ASP A 860 12.17 27.69 35.96
C ASP A 860 12.92 29.01 35.70
N ALA A 861 12.18 30.09 35.41
CA ALA A 861 12.78 31.41 35.19
C ALA A 861 13.42 31.98 36.47
N GLU A 862 12.77 31.85 37.63
CA GLU A 862 13.30 32.28 38.92
C GLU A 862 14.58 31.51 39.30
N SER A 863 14.61 30.20 39.06
CA SER A 863 15.80 29.37 39.28
C SER A 863 16.98 29.81 38.41
N ILE A 864 16.73 30.03 37.10
CA ILE A 864 17.76 30.51 36.16
C ILE A 864 18.26 31.90 36.56
N ILE A 865 17.36 32.81 36.94
CA ILE A 865 17.71 34.17 37.39
C ILE A 865 18.62 34.13 38.63
N ASN A 866 18.31 33.29 39.61
CA ASN A 866 19.13 33.14 40.80
C ASN A 866 20.51 32.58 40.46
N SER A 867 20.58 31.54 39.62
CA SER A 867 21.86 30.96 39.18
C SER A 867 22.72 31.96 38.39
N LEU A 868 22.11 32.78 37.52
CA LEU A 868 22.80 33.86 36.80
C LEU A 868 23.32 34.93 37.78
N LYS A 869 22.52 35.35 38.77
CA LYS A 869 22.93 36.32 39.79
C LYS A 869 24.11 35.82 40.63
N GLU A 870 24.08 34.56 41.05
CA GLU A 870 25.17 33.92 41.79
C GLU A 870 26.43 33.82 40.93
N SER A 871 26.29 33.41 39.67
CA SER A 871 27.42 33.27 38.72
C SER A 871 28.07 34.63 38.41
N ILE A 872 27.26 35.68 38.18
CA ILE A 872 27.76 37.05 37.99
C ILE A 872 28.48 37.54 39.25
N ALA A 873 27.93 37.26 40.44
CA ALA A 873 28.54 37.67 41.71
C ALA A 873 29.88 36.95 41.99
N ALA A 874 30.00 35.68 41.59
CA ALA A 874 31.24 34.92 41.67
C ALA A 874 32.30 35.46 40.69
N LEU A 875 31.91 35.74 39.44
CA LEU A 875 32.81 36.29 38.42
C LEU A 875 33.25 37.74 38.68
N LYS A 876 32.46 38.54 39.41
CA LYS A 876 32.87 39.88 39.86
C LYS A 876 33.87 39.86 41.03
N LYS A 877 34.07 38.71 41.67
CA LYS A 877 35.00 38.52 42.81
C LYS A 877 36.33 37.87 42.41
N SER A 878 36.36 37.17 41.27
CA SER A 878 37.55 36.62 40.61
C SER A 878 38.23 37.69 39.76
#